data_AF-A0A4Q5TZ63-F1
#
_entry.id   AF-A0A4Q5TZ63-F1
#
_cell.length_a   1.000
_cell.length_b   1.000
_cell.length_c   1.000
_cell.angle_alpha   90.00
_cell.angle_beta   90.00
_cell.angle_gamma   90.00
#
_symmetry.space_group_name_H-M   'P 1'
#
loop_
_entity.id
_entity.type
_entity.pdbx_description
1 polymer ?
#
loop_
_entity_poly.entity_id
_entity_poly.type
_entity_poly.pdbx_seq_one_letter_code
_entity_poly.pdbx_strand_id
1 'polypeptide(L)'
;CSEYMFLDNTACNLASANLMKFYDADSNLFDVEGYEYNCRLWTVVLEISVLMAQFPSKEVARLSYEYRTLGLGYANLGTMLMVSGIAYDSDAARGIAGAITAIMTGTAYKTSAEIASVLGAFPRYEENREHMQRVMRNHRLAAYDADEFESLSVKPQGIHARNCPDYLLKAACRAWDDAVELGEKYGYRNAQSTVIAPTGTIGLVMDCDTTGVEPDFALVKFKKLSGGGYFKIINQSVPAALRNLGYKPSEIDAIIGYAVGSASFAASPHINHASLAAKGFTRTDLAKLDAAVGSAFDIAFIFNKYSLGEECLQRLGFSESQYNDFEWSLLEALGFTETQIEEANDFVCGTMMLEDAPYLKTAHLPVFDCANKCGKKGRRFIHAHGHIRMMGAAQPFISGAISKTINLPHEATVEEIADSYLLSWQLGLKACALYRDGSKMSQPLSNKSDKKKSNKTKAAEAEAAREEEIPVSNIVDLGKLTVDELLEEVQKRVQSSPDTKLKRKLASIVERRSLPAKRRGFTQKAKINGQAIFLRTGEYQDGTLGEIFIDMAKEGATMRSMMNCFAISISIGLQYGVPLEEFVDKFAFTKFDPSGFVEHPNIRSATSIVDFIFRALGYEYLGRTDLVHVLDKPEVMNTGSDDWTDVPTGLEYAKAPELSSVRITAMPVPAAATRATETDNSLGAMNAATKNMQSDAPACNVCGHIMMRSGTCYKCLNCGNQGGCS
;
A
#
# COMPACT_ATOMS: atom_id res chain seq x y z
N CYS A 1 12.23 -2.96 1.12
CA CYS A 1 11.58 -1.96 1.97
C CYS A 1 12.57 -1.31 2.96
N SER A 2 13.85 -1.22 2.61
CA SER A 2 14.92 -0.70 3.47
C SER A 2 15.27 -1.54 4.72
N GLU A 3 14.70 -2.73 4.90
CA GLU A 3 15.12 -3.74 5.88
C GLU A 3 16.30 -4.60 5.38
N TYR A 4 16.38 -4.81 4.07
CA TYR A 4 17.39 -5.67 3.46
C TYR A 4 18.53 -4.81 2.92
N MET A 5 19.67 -4.84 3.60
CA MET A 5 20.86 -4.04 3.30
C MET A 5 22.02 -4.99 3.01
N PHE A 6 22.03 -5.54 1.79
CA PHE A 6 23.00 -6.53 1.36
C PHE A 6 23.42 -6.27 -0.09
N LEU A 7 24.35 -7.07 -0.61
CA LEU A 7 24.86 -6.97 -1.97
C LEU A 7 23.74 -7.00 -3.02
N ASP A 8 23.91 -6.22 -4.09
CA ASP A 8 23.00 -6.23 -5.22
C ASP A 8 22.82 -7.63 -5.79
N ASN A 9 21.66 -7.88 -6.40
CA ASN A 9 21.30 -9.18 -6.97
C ASN A 9 21.36 -10.34 -5.95
N THR A 10 21.00 -10.09 -4.69
CA THR A 10 20.74 -11.14 -3.70
C THR A 10 19.26 -11.17 -3.30
N ALA A 11 18.74 -12.34 -2.96
CA ALA A 11 17.36 -12.50 -2.49
C ALA A 11 17.31 -12.64 -0.96
N CYS A 12 16.21 -12.21 -0.36
CA CYS A 12 15.96 -12.38 1.07
C CYS A 12 14.82 -13.36 1.31
N ASN A 13 15.05 -14.39 2.12
CA ASN A 13 14.01 -15.30 2.59
C ASN A 13 13.45 -14.79 3.91
N LEU A 14 12.18 -14.37 3.92
CA LEU A 14 11.58 -13.64 5.04
C LEU A 14 10.59 -14.48 5.84
N ALA A 15 10.64 -14.34 7.16
CA ALA A 15 9.58 -14.80 8.07
C ALA A 15 9.43 -13.81 9.23
N SER A 16 8.28 -13.83 9.90
CA SER A 16 8.05 -12.99 11.07
C SER A 16 7.24 -13.72 12.13
N ALA A 17 7.68 -13.67 13.38
CA ALA A 17 6.96 -14.19 14.53
C ALA A 17 5.98 -13.14 15.08
N ASN A 18 4.75 -13.55 15.44
CA ASN A 18 3.85 -12.68 16.20
C ASN A 18 4.21 -12.77 17.69
N LEU A 19 4.76 -11.70 18.27
CA LEU A 19 5.23 -11.69 19.67
C LEU A 19 4.12 -11.97 20.69
N MET A 20 2.86 -11.64 20.37
CA MET A 20 1.73 -11.93 21.26
C MET A 20 1.46 -13.44 21.45
N LYS A 21 2.01 -14.31 20.60
CA LYS A 21 1.91 -15.77 20.78
C LYS A 21 2.86 -16.32 21.84
N PHE A 22 3.86 -15.52 22.24
CA PHE A 22 4.83 -15.85 23.29
C PHE A 22 4.61 -15.03 24.54
N TYR A 23 3.50 -14.31 24.65
CA TYR A 23 3.23 -13.44 25.77
C TYR A 23 1.97 -13.88 26.49
N ASP A 24 2.12 -14.19 27.78
CA ASP A 24 1.01 -14.53 28.66
C ASP A 24 0.47 -13.25 29.29
N ALA A 25 -0.76 -12.89 28.90
CA ALA A 25 -1.43 -11.70 29.39
C ALA A 25 -1.82 -11.77 30.86
N ASP A 26 -2.04 -12.97 31.42
CA ASP A 26 -2.47 -13.15 32.80
C ASP A 26 -1.28 -13.07 33.76
N SER A 27 -0.14 -13.67 33.39
CA SER A 27 1.09 -13.59 34.20
C SER A 27 1.96 -12.37 33.87
N ASN A 28 1.71 -11.68 32.76
CA ASN A 28 2.54 -10.60 32.21
C ASN A 28 4.01 -11.03 32.01
N LEU A 29 4.19 -12.24 31.46
CA LEU A 29 5.50 -12.84 31.20
C LEU A 29 5.64 -13.23 29.73
N PHE A 30 6.87 -13.14 29.24
CA PHE A 30 7.24 -13.57 27.89
C PHE A 30 7.87 -14.97 27.95
N ASP A 31 7.33 -15.90 27.17
CA ASP A 31 7.82 -17.26 26.97
C ASP A 31 9.10 -17.24 26.11
N VAL A 32 10.22 -17.09 26.81
CA VAL A 32 11.56 -17.10 26.19
C VAL A 32 11.87 -18.44 25.54
N GLU A 33 11.54 -19.57 26.18
CA GLU A 33 11.90 -20.90 25.68
C GLU A 33 11.14 -21.21 24.38
N GLY A 34 9.83 -20.94 24.36
CA GLY A 34 9.02 -21.07 23.16
C GLY A 34 9.50 -20.14 22.04
N TYR A 35 9.92 -18.92 22.37
CA TYR A 35 10.43 -17.96 21.39
C TYR A 35 11.79 -18.38 20.81
N GLU A 36 12.73 -18.86 21.63
CA GLU A 36 14.01 -19.42 21.18
C GLU A 36 13.79 -20.63 20.27
N TYR A 37 12.91 -21.55 20.67
CA TYR A 37 12.55 -22.70 19.83
C TYR A 37 11.95 -22.27 18.49
N ASN A 38 11.05 -21.29 18.48
CA ASN A 38 10.47 -20.73 17.27
C ASN A 38 11.54 -20.11 16.35
N CYS A 39 12.44 -19.30 16.91
CA CYS A 39 13.53 -18.68 16.17
C CYS A 39 14.43 -19.73 15.53
N ARG A 40 14.84 -20.75 16.30
CA ARG A 40 15.64 -21.87 15.81
C ARG A 40 14.94 -22.61 14.66
N LEU A 41 13.67 -22.98 14.86
CA LEU A 41 12.89 -23.70 13.85
C LEU A 41 12.78 -22.89 12.55
N TRP A 42 12.41 -21.62 12.64
CA TRP A 42 12.24 -20.78 11.46
C TRP A 42 13.56 -20.42 10.77
N THR A 43 14.67 -20.31 11.50
CA THR A 43 16.00 -20.20 10.87
C THR A 43 16.29 -21.42 10.00
N VAL A 44 16.00 -22.64 10.48
CA VAL A 44 16.16 -23.87 9.68
C VAL A 44 15.23 -23.86 8.45
N VAL A 45 13.97 -23.46 8.63
CA VAL A 45 12.99 -23.39 7.51
C VAL A 45 13.44 -22.39 6.44
N LEU A 46 13.88 -21.20 6.84
CA LEU A 46 14.39 -20.18 5.93
C LEU A 46 15.67 -20.65 5.22
N GLU A 47 16.55 -21.36 5.91
CA GLU A 47 17.76 -21.92 5.32
C GLU A 47 17.44 -23.00 4.27
N ILE A 48 16.41 -23.83 4.51
CA ILE A 48 15.91 -24.78 3.52
C ILE A 48 15.32 -24.03 2.32
N SER A 49 14.58 -22.94 2.54
CA SER A 49 13.92 -22.20 1.46
C SER A 49 14.92 -21.57 0.47
N VAL A 50 16.14 -21.24 0.91
CA VAL A 50 17.24 -20.80 0.02
C VAL A 50 17.47 -21.78 -1.13
N LEU A 51 17.37 -23.10 -0.87
CA LEU A 51 17.59 -24.13 -1.88
C LEU A 51 16.34 -24.45 -2.73
N MET A 52 15.15 -24.16 -2.20
CA MET A 52 13.88 -24.41 -2.89
C MET A 52 13.44 -23.25 -3.80
N ALA A 53 13.99 -22.06 -3.57
CA ALA A 53 13.60 -20.86 -4.28
C ALA A 53 13.91 -20.94 -5.78
N GLN A 54 12.96 -20.49 -6.60
CA GLN A 54 13.16 -20.24 -8.01
C GLN A 54 13.53 -18.76 -8.19
N PHE A 55 14.66 -18.50 -8.84
CA PHE A 55 15.19 -17.14 -8.98
C PHE A 55 14.98 -16.61 -10.39
N PRO A 56 14.64 -15.31 -10.54
CA PRO A 56 14.34 -14.71 -11.84
C PRO A 56 15.57 -14.49 -12.71
N SER A 57 16.78 -14.58 -12.13
CA SER A 57 18.03 -14.46 -12.88
C SER A 57 19.10 -15.40 -12.32
N LYS A 58 20.05 -15.77 -13.19
CA LYS A 58 21.22 -16.59 -12.83
C LYS A 58 22.05 -15.93 -11.72
N GLU A 59 22.22 -14.61 -11.79
CA GLU A 59 23.03 -13.87 -10.82
C GLU A 59 22.39 -13.90 -9.44
N VAL A 60 21.06 -13.71 -9.36
CA VAL A 60 20.32 -13.82 -8.10
C VAL A 60 20.39 -15.23 -7.54
N ALA A 61 20.25 -16.26 -8.37
CA ALA A 61 20.41 -17.64 -7.93
C ALA A 61 21.80 -17.91 -7.33
N ARG A 62 22.85 -17.48 -8.03
CA ARG A 62 24.23 -17.68 -7.64
C ARG A 62 24.55 -16.97 -6.32
N LEU A 63 24.29 -15.67 -6.23
CA LEU A 63 24.64 -14.90 -5.04
C LEU A 63 23.78 -15.29 -3.83
N SER A 64 22.50 -15.65 -4.03
CA SER A 64 21.66 -16.16 -2.93
C SER A 64 22.17 -17.49 -2.40
N TYR A 65 22.73 -18.36 -3.25
CA TYR A 65 23.39 -19.59 -2.82
C TYR A 65 24.75 -19.34 -2.13
N GLU A 66 25.55 -18.41 -2.65
CA GLU A 66 26.89 -18.08 -2.14
C GLU A 66 26.86 -17.43 -0.76
N TYR A 67 25.85 -16.61 -0.46
CA TYR A 67 25.74 -15.85 0.80
C TYR A 67 24.63 -16.35 1.74
N ARG A 68 23.64 -17.10 1.22
CA ARG A 68 22.60 -17.76 2.01
C ARG A 68 21.87 -16.80 2.96
N THR A 69 21.46 -15.64 2.45
CA THR A 69 20.85 -14.58 3.26
C THR A 69 19.42 -14.92 3.66
N LEU A 70 19.14 -14.72 4.94
CA LEU A 70 17.82 -14.87 5.54
C LEU A 70 17.35 -13.52 6.10
N GLY A 71 16.09 -13.47 6.51
CA GLY A 71 15.50 -12.35 7.21
C GLY A 71 14.37 -12.81 8.13
N LEU A 72 14.73 -13.40 9.25
CA LEU A 72 13.82 -13.63 10.36
C LEU A 72 13.59 -12.31 11.12
N GLY A 73 12.32 -11.98 11.36
CA GLY A 73 11.89 -10.84 12.14
C GLY A 73 10.74 -11.17 13.07
N TYR A 74 10.06 -10.12 13.55
CA TYR A 74 8.86 -10.24 14.36
C TYR A 74 7.87 -9.13 14.05
N ALA A 75 6.65 -9.27 14.58
CA ALA A 75 5.58 -8.28 14.56
C ALA A 75 4.96 -8.13 15.96
N ASN A 76 4.10 -7.13 16.12
CA ASN A 76 3.24 -6.97 17.29
C ASN A 76 3.96 -6.53 18.58
N LEU A 77 5.15 -5.93 18.49
CA LEU A 77 5.88 -5.42 19.67
C LEU A 77 5.09 -4.34 20.40
N GLY A 78 4.53 -3.37 19.65
CA GLY A 78 3.75 -2.28 20.23
C GLY A 78 2.54 -2.78 21.02
N THR A 79 1.87 -3.81 20.50
CA THR A 79 0.76 -4.47 21.19
C THR A 79 1.19 -5.16 22.46
N MET A 80 2.26 -5.97 22.39
CA MET A 80 2.78 -6.67 23.57
C MET A 80 3.12 -5.69 24.68
N LEU A 81 3.82 -4.60 24.38
CA LEU A 81 4.16 -3.55 25.34
C LEU A 81 2.89 -2.89 25.93
N MET A 82 1.91 -2.57 25.09
CA MET A 82 0.63 -2.00 25.53
C MET A 82 -0.09 -2.94 26.50
N VAL A 83 -0.23 -4.23 26.15
CA VAL A 83 -0.87 -5.24 26.99
C VAL A 83 -0.10 -5.45 28.30
N SER A 84 1.23 -5.36 28.29
CA SER A 84 2.05 -5.37 29.50
C SER A 84 1.87 -4.15 30.41
N GLY A 85 1.13 -3.13 29.96
CA GLY A 85 0.98 -1.86 30.68
C GLY A 85 2.21 -0.97 30.60
N ILE A 86 3.08 -1.19 29.60
CA ILE A 86 4.34 -0.47 29.44
C ILE A 86 4.21 0.54 28.30
N ALA A 87 4.49 1.81 28.59
CA ALA A 87 4.50 2.86 27.58
C ALA A 87 5.55 2.58 26.51
N TYR A 88 5.15 2.62 25.24
CA TYR A 88 6.03 2.33 24.11
C TYR A 88 7.27 3.24 24.12
N ASP A 89 7.10 4.53 24.38
CA ASP A 89 8.20 5.49 24.50
C ASP A 89 8.75 5.56 25.94
N SER A 90 9.21 4.42 26.45
CA SER A 90 9.86 4.33 27.76
C SER A 90 11.17 3.55 27.70
N ASP A 91 12.03 3.79 28.68
CA ASP A 91 13.28 3.06 28.81
C ASP A 91 13.05 1.56 29.05
N ALA A 92 12.01 1.19 29.80
CA ALA A 92 11.62 -0.19 30.03
C ALA A 92 11.24 -0.90 28.73
N ALA A 93 10.43 -0.24 27.89
CA ALA A 93 10.05 -0.77 26.58
C ALA A 93 11.26 -0.98 25.66
N ARG A 94 12.22 -0.05 25.67
CA ARG A 94 13.47 -0.17 24.89
C ARG A 94 14.34 -1.33 25.38
N GLY A 95 14.45 -1.53 26.70
CA GLY A 95 15.15 -2.67 27.28
C GLY A 95 14.56 -4.01 26.85
N ILE A 96 13.23 -4.14 26.91
CA ILE A 96 12.49 -5.33 26.46
C ILE A 96 12.66 -5.56 24.95
N ALA A 97 12.52 -4.51 24.14
CA ALA A 97 12.66 -4.61 22.68
C ALA A 97 14.07 -5.04 22.28
N GLY A 98 15.11 -4.46 22.90
CA GLY A 98 16.50 -4.87 22.71
C GLY A 98 16.72 -6.33 23.07
N ALA A 99 16.20 -6.79 24.22
CA ALA A 99 16.34 -8.18 24.66
C ALA A 99 15.62 -9.18 23.76
N ILE A 100 14.37 -8.93 23.36
CA ILE A 100 13.63 -9.79 22.42
C ILE A 100 14.38 -9.89 21.09
N THR A 101 14.85 -8.75 20.57
CA THR A 101 15.60 -8.73 19.31
C THR A 101 16.94 -9.46 19.42
N ALA A 102 17.64 -9.32 20.56
CA ALA A 102 18.87 -10.02 20.86
C ALA A 102 18.68 -11.54 20.94
N ILE A 103 17.63 -12.00 21.63
CA ILE A 103 17.29 -13.43 21.72
C ILE A 103 17.03 -14.00 20.32
N MET A 104 16.24 -13.31 19.50
CA MET A 104 15.93 -13.74 18.13
C MET A 104 17.20 -13.91 17.30
N THR A 105 18.03 -12.87 17.23
CA THR A 105 19.20 -12.87 16.35
C THR A 105 20.33 -13.74 16.88
N GLY A 106 20.58 -13.74 18.19
CA GLY A 106 21.54 -14.64 18.82
C GLY A 106 21.16 -16.10 18.56
N THR A 107 19.88 -16.46 18.77
CA THR A 107 19.40 -17.82 18.48
C THR A 107 19.49 -18.18 17.00
N ALA A 108 19.20 -17.24 16.09
CA ALA A 108 19.34 -17.46 14.67
C ALA A 108 20.80 -17.72 14.26
N TYR A 109 21.77 -16.95 14.79
CA TYR A 109 23.19 -17.17 14.49
C TYR A 109 23.77 -18.39 15.18
N LYS A 110 23.35 -18.70 16.42
CA LYS A 110 23.62 -19.98 17.08
C LYS A 110 23.18 -21.15 16.19
N THR A 111 21.93 -21.11 15.71
CA THR A 111 21.37 -22.12 14.80
C THR A 111 22.15 -22.18 13.49
N SER A 112 22.54 -21.03 12.93
CA SER A 112 23.37 -20.96 11.72
C SER A 112 24.74 -21.63 11.92
N ALA A 113 25.37 -21.47 13.09
CA ALA A 113 26.62 -22.13 13.44
C ALA A 113 26.44 -23.64 13.68
N GLU A 114 25.34 -24.06 14.31
CA GLU A 114 24.97 -25.48 14.43
C GLU A 114 24.86 -26.13 13.05
N ILE A 115 24.18 -25.49 12.10
CA ILE A 115 24.05 -26.00 10.72
C ILE A 115 25.42 -26.04 10.03
N ALA A 116 26.26 -25.03 10.24
CA ALA A 116 27.61 -24.98 9.68
C ALA A 116 28.49 -26.14 10.18
N SER A 117 28.30 -26.60 11.42
CA SER A 117 29.03 -27.75 11.96
C SER A 117 28.76 -29.07 11.20
N VAL A 118 27.63 -29.16 10.51
CA VAL A 118 27.21 -30.36 9.76
C VAL A 118 27.38 -30.18 8.25
N LEU A 119 27.00 -29.02 7.72
CA LEU A 119 26.94 -28.74 6.27
C LEU A 119 28.05 -27.81 5.76
N GLY A 120 28.90 -27.30 6.66
CA GLY A 120 29.87 -26.24 6.39
C GLY A 120 29.25 -24.84 6.41
N ALA A 121 30.08 -23.82 6.60
CA ALA A 121 29.69 -22.42 6.51
C ALA A 121 29.21 -22.03 5.09
N PHE A 122 28.66 -20.82 4.91
CA PHE A 122 28.32 -20.36 3.54
C PHE A 122 29.57 -20.29 2.65
N PRO A 123 29.45 -20.47 1.32
CA PRO A 123 30.60 -20.54 0.41
C PRO A 123 31.61 -19.38 0.51
N ARG A 124 31.14 -18.16 0.77
CA ARG A 124 32.00 -16.96 0.90
C ARG A 124 32.45 -16.67 2.34
N TYR A 125 32.29 -17.61 3.26
CA TYR A 125 32.59 -17.38 4.67
C TYR A 125 34.06 -17.08 4.93
N GLU A 126 34.99 -17.83 4.32
CA GLU A 126 36.42 -17.66 4.61
C GLU A 126 36.91 -16.25 4.24
N GLU A 127 36.43 -15.71 3.11
CA GLU A 127 36.72 -14.33 2.68
C GLU A 127 36.16 -13.29 3.67
N ASN A 128 35.04 -13.58 4.35
CA ASN A 128 34.36 -12.67 5.27
C ASN A 128 34.64 -12.98 6.75
N ARG A 129 35.47 -13.99 7.06
CA ARG A 129 35.55 -14.60 8.39
C ARG A 129 35.92 -13.59 9.47
N GLU A 130 36.97 -12.82 9.26
CA GLU A 130 37.44 -11.84 10.24
C GLU A 130 36.40 -10.75 10.52
N HIS A 131 35.79 -10.20 9.47
CA HIS A 131 34.77 -9.17 9.59
C HIS A 131 33.50 -9.69 10.26
N MET A 132 33.06 -10.90 9.87
CA MET A 132 31.87 -11.52 10.45
C MET A 132 32.07 -11.80 11.94
N GLN A 133 33.19 -12.40 12.34
CA GLN A 133 33.45 -12.69 13.76
C GLN A 133 33.50 -11.42 14.61
N ARG A 134 34.13 -10.35 14.10
CA ARG A 134 34.12 -9.04 14.76
C ARG A 134 32.69 -8.52 14.96
N VAL A 135 31.83 -8.62 13.94
CA VAL A 135 30.42 -8.19 14.05
C VAL A 135 29.67 -9.01 15.10
N MET A 136 29.88 -10.33 15.16
CA MET A 136 29.22 -11.18 16.17
C MET A 136 29.66 -10.87 17.59
N ARG A 137 30.96 -10.60 17.80
CA ARG A 137 31.46 -10.14 19.10
C ARG A 137 30.89 -8.78 19.48
N ASN A 138 30.76 -7.85 18.53
CA ASN A 138 30.12 -6.56 18.79
C ASN A 138 28.63 -6.68 19.16
N HIS A 139 27.89 -7.60 18.54
CA HIS A 139 26.52 -7.89 18.95
C HIS A 139 26.45 -8.42 20.39
N ARG A 140 27.36 -9.34 20.74
CA ARG A 140 27.51 -9.84 22.12
C ARG A 140 27.85 -8.71 23.10
N LEU A 141 28.81 -7.85 22.77
CA LEU A 141 29.18 -6.68 23.58
C LEU A 141 27.99 -5.74 23.80
N ALA A 142 27.15 -5.52 22.78
CA ALA A 142 25.93 -4.73 22.92
C ALA A 142 24.92 -5.39 23.89
N ALA A 143 24.79 -6.73 23.88
CA ALA A 143 23.90 -7.43 24.81
C ALA A 143 24.31 -7.24 26.28
N TYR A 144 25.61 -7.06 26.53
CA TYR A 144 26.18 -6.74 27.84
C TYR A 144 26.28 -5.24 28.15
N ASP A 145 25.83 -4.37 27.24
CA ASP A 145 25.97 -2.91 27.36
C ASP A 145 27.42 -2.47 27.62
N ALA A 146 28.36 -3.08 26.89
CA ALA A 146 29.78 -2.78 27.02
C ALA A 146 30.14 -1.35 26.60
N ASP A 147 31.27 -0.84 27.12
CA ASP A 147 31.76 0.49 26.78
C ASP A 147 32.62 0.53 25.52
N GLU A 148 33.40 -0.53 25.28
CA GLU A 148 34.32 -0.65 24.15
C GLU A 148 33.81 -1.66 23.13
N PHE A 149 33.94 -1.30 21.85
CA PHE A 149 33.54 -2.13 20.71
C PHE A 149 34.69 -2.26 19.72
N GLU A 150 34.73 -3.38 18.99
CA GLU A 150 35.76 -3.65 18.00
C GLU A 150 35.50 -2.88 16.70
N SER A 151 36.33 -1.88 16.40
CA SER A 151 36.34 -1.13 15.14
C SER A 151 34.99 -0.49 14.76
N LEU A 152 34.26 0.09 15.73
CA LEU A 152 33.06 0.88 15.48
C LEU A 152 33.30 2.37 15.71
N SER A 153 32.79 3.21 14.80
CA SER A 153 32.82 4.68 14.93
C SER A 153 31.65 5.25 15.73
N VAL A 154 30.56 4.49 15.86
CA VAL A 154 29.35 4.87 16.61
C VAL A 154 29.08 3.77 17.64
N LYS A 155 28.96 4.16 18.91
CA LYS A 155 28.62 3.23 20.02
C LYS A 155 27.18 2.74 19.85
N PRO A 156 26.94 1.43 19.66
CA PRO A 156 25.58 0.88 19.64
C PRO A 156 24.88 1.06 20.99
N GLN A 157 23.54 1.06 20.97
CA GLN A 157 22.74 1.07 22.20
C GLN A 157 22.72 -0.35 22.81
N GLY A 158 23.26 -0.50 24.03
CA GLY A 158 23.22 -1.76 24.74
C GLY A 158 21.90 -2.00 25.48
N ILE A 159 21.75 -3.20 26.08
CA ILE A 159 20.60 -3.52 26.93
C ILE A 159 20.92 -3.12 28.37
N HIS A 160 20.43 -1.95 28.80
CA HIS A 160 20.61 -1.50 30.17
C HIS A 160 19.90 -2.41 31.17
N ALA A 161 20.66 -3.02 32.09
CA ALA A 161 20.12 -3.96 33.08
C ALA A 161 19.01 -3.36 33.98
N ARG A 162 19.09 -2.07 34.29
CA ARG A 162 18.05 -1.35 35.07
C ARG A 162 16.69 -1.25 34.37
N ASN A 163 16.66 -1.40 33.05
CA ASN A 163 15.49 -1.17 32.20
C ASN A 163 14.93 -2.47 31.61
N CYS A 164 15.59 -3.61 31.81
CA CYS A 164 15.20 -4.89 31.22
C CYS A 164 14.88 -5.90 32.33
N PRO A 165 13.77 -6.66 32.24
CA PRO A 165 13.53 -7.78 33.13
C PRO A 165 14.71 -8.76 33.13
N ASP A 166 15.15 -9.17 34.33
CA ASP A 166 16.35 -9.99 34.53
C ASP A 166 16.33 -11.29 33.70
N TYR A 167 15.17 -11.94 33.59
CA TYR A 167 15.04 -13.18 32.81
C TYR A 167 15.24 -12.97 31.30
N LEU A 168 14.78 -11.83 30.76
CA LEU A 168 14.98 -11.47 29.34
C LEU A 168 16.43 -11.10 29.08
N LEU A 169 17.04 -10.32 29.98
CA LEU A 169 18.44 -9.92 29.85
C LEU A 169 19.37 -11.14 29.85
N LYS A 170 19.19 -12.06 30.81
CA LYS A 170 19.97 -13.30 30.89
C LYS A 170 19.84 -14.15 29.63
N ALA A 171 18.64 -14.27 29.09
CA ALA A 171 18.40 -15.00 27.84
C ALA A 171 19.08 -14.32 26.65
N ALA A 172 18.99 -12.99 26.54
CA ALA A 172 19.64 -12.21 25.50
C ALA A 172 21.17 -12.37 25.53
N CYS A 173 21.80 -12.27 26.71
CA CYS A 173 23.23 -12.49 26.88
C CYS A 173 23.64 -13.91 26.49
N ARG A 174 22.93 -14.92 27.01
CA ARG A 174 23.18 -16.34 26.69
C ARG A 174 23.07 -16.62 25.20
N ALA A 175 22.06 -16.09 24.53
CA ALA A 175 21.87 -16.31 23.10
C ALA A 175 23.07 -15.81 22.27
N TRP A 176 23.71 -14.72 22.69
CA TRP A 176 24.91 -14.18 22.03
C TRP A 176 26.22 -14.84 22.47
N ASP A 177 26.32 -15.30 23.73
CA ASP A 177 27.43 -16.16 24.17
C ASP A 177 27.49 -17.42 23.30
N ASP A 178 26.37 -18.14 23.20
CA ASP A 178 26.26 -19.37 22.41
C ASP A 178 26.53 -19.11 20.91
N ALA A 179 26.00 -18.01 20.35
CA ALA A 179 26.19 -17.66 18.95
C ALA A 179 27.67 -17.42 18.62
N VAL A 180 28.38 -16.68 19.46
CA VAL A 180 29.81 -16.38 19.28
C VAL A 180 30.65 -17.64 19.48
N GLU A 181 30.43 -18.39 20.56
CA GLU A 181 31.21 -19.60 20.87
C GLU A 181 31.12 -20.64 19.74
N LEU A 182 29.90 -20.97 19.29
CA LEU A 182 29.71 -21.92 18.20
C LEU A 182 30.20 -21.37 16.87
N GLY A 183 29.98 -20.08 16.62
CA GLY A 183 30.41 -19.42 15.40
C GLY A 183 31.92 -19.35 15.24
N GLU A 184 32.68 -19.12 16.32
CA GLU A 184 34.15 -19.16 16.30
C GLU A 184 34.69 -20.56 16.00
N LYS A 185 33.97 -21.59 16.45
CA LYS A 185 34.34 -23.00 16.26
C LYS A 185 34.00 -23.55 14.87
N TYR A 186 32.83 -23.21 14.34
CA TYR A 186 32.26 -23.86 13.15
C TYR A 186 32.04 -22.92 11.95
N GLY A 187 32.15 -21.61 12.17
CA GLY A 187 31.66 -20.60 11.23
C GLY A 187 30.15 -20.49 11.22
N TYR A 188 29.60 -19.80 10.22
CA TYR A 188 28.16 -19.56 10.10
C TYR A 188 27.66 -20.00 8.74
N ARG A 189 26.45 -20.58 8.71
CA ARG A 189 25.81 -21.00 7.48
C ARG A 189 25.21 -19.85 6.68
N ASN A 190 24.95 -18.70 7.31
CA ASN A 190 24.20 -17.59 6.72
C ASN A 190 24.96 -16.27 6.91
N ALA A 191 25.18 -15.51 5.84
CA ALA A 191 25.86 -14.21 5.93
C ALA A 191 24.99 -13.12 6.58
N GLN A 192 23.67 -13.24 6.47
CA GLN A 192 22.66 -12.43 7.15
C GLN A 192 21.54 -13.35 7.62
N SER A 193 21.03 -13.15 8.84
CA SER A 193 20.01 -14.05 9.42
C SER A 193 18.70 -13.35 9.75
N THR A 194 18.75 -12.07 10.12
CA THR A 194 17.61 -11.33 10.69
C THR A 194 17.42 -9.94 10.11
N VAL A 195 16.15 -9.54 9.95
CA VAL A 195 15.68 -8.21 9.54
C VAL A 195 14.31 -7.95 10.19
N ILE A 196 13.89 -6.69 10.36
CA ILE A 196 12.49 -6.38 10.68
C ILE A 196 11.83 -5.82 9.41
N ALA A 197 11.10 -6.68 8.70
CA ALA A 197 10.42 -6.33 7.45
C ALA A 197 9.01 -5.76 7.70
N PRO A 198 8.39 -5.08 6.71
CA PRO A 198 6.98 -4.72 6.79
C PRO A 198 6.12 -5.97 6.84
N THR A 199 5.20 -6.00 7.79
CA THR A 199 4.30 -7.15 8.00
C THR A 199 2.86 -6.83 7.63
N GLY A 200 2.63 -5.92 6.67
CA GLY A 200 1.29 -5.42 6.33
C GLY A 200 0.25 -6.51 6.05
N THR A 201 0.47 -7.35 5.02
CA THR A 201 -0.50 -8.40 4.66
C THR A 201 -0.49 -9.55 5.67
N ILE A 202 0.69 -10.05 6.05
CA ILE A 202 0.80 -11.20 6.95
C ILE A 202 0.39 -10.89 8.38
N GLY A 203 0.56 -9.64 8.83
CA GLY A 203 0.14 -9.19 10.15
C GLY A 203 -1.37 -9.28 10.30
N LEU A 204 -2.14 -8.95 9.26
CA LEU A 204 -3.59 -9.18 9.25
C LEU A 204 -3.95 -10.67 9.32
N VAL A 205 -3.17 -11.54 8.67
CA VAL A 205 -3.38 -13.00 8.69
C VAL A 205 -3.01 -13.60 10.06
N MET A 206 -2.08 -12.99 10.78
CA MET A 206 -1.62 -13.40 12.11
C MET A 206 -2.35 -12.72 13.27
N ASP A 207 -3.40 -11.94 12.98
CA ASP A 207 -4.13 -11.11 13.95
C ASP A 207 -3.22 -10.16 14.76
N CYS A 208 -2.28 -9.51 14.08
CA CYS A 208 -1.43 -8.47 14.66
C CYS A 208 -2.14 -7.11 14.65
N ASP A 209 -2.18 -6.43 15.81
CA ASP A 209 -2.66 -5.05 15.93
C ASP A 209 -1.58 -4.04 15.48
N THR A 210 -0.31 -4.36 15.73
CA THR A 210 0.83 -3.57 15.24
C THR A 210 1.74 -4.38 14.32
N THR A 211 2.28 -3.71 13.30
CA THR A 211 3.29 -4.29 12.41
C THR A 211 4.66 -4.24 13.06
N GLY A 212 5.53 -5.19 12.73
CA GLY A 212 6.97 -5.10 13.00
C GLY A 212 7.35 -4.66 14.42
N VAL A 213 8.09 -3.57 14.46
CA VAL A 213 8.49 -2.83 15.68
C VAL A 213 7.66 -1.55 15.83
N GLU A 214 6.53 -1.44 15.14
CA GLU A 214 5.65 -0.27 15.20
C GLU A 214 4.82 -0.20 16.50
N PRO A 215 4.61 1.01 17.06
CA PRO A 215 3.52 1.21 17.99
C PRO A 215 2.20 1.13 17.23
N ASP A 216 1.11 1.17 17.97
CA ASP A 216 -0.19 1.20 17.33
C ASP A 216 -0.39 2.49 16.52
N PHE A 217 -1.04 2.39 15.35
CA PHE A 217 -1.24 3.55 14.47
C PHE A 217 -2.23 4.54 15.07
N ALA A 218 -3.35 4.02 15.59
CA ALA A 218 -4.40 4.70 16.32
C ALA A 218 -5.28 3.64 17.00
N LEU A 219 -5.90 3.97 18.13
CA LEU A 219 -6.74 3.04 18.90
C LEU A 219 -7.98 2.55 18.14
N VAL A 220 -8.54 3.41 17.29
CA VAL A 220 -9.58 3.06 16.33
C VAL A 220 -9.13 3.51 14.94
N LYS A 221 -9.10 2.59 14.00
CA LYS A 221 -8.58 2.80 12.63
C LYS A 221 -9.65 2.49 11.61
N PHE A 222 -9.55 3.13 10.45
CA PHE A 222 -10.46 2.88 9.33
C PHE A 222 -9.67 2.46 8.11
N LYS A 223 -10.01 1.29 7.57
CA LYS A 223 -9.45 0.78 6.32
C LYS A 223 -10.41 1.08 5.18
N LYS A 224 -9.93 1.80 4.16
CA LYS A 224 -10.69 2.03 2.93
C LYS A 224 -10.74 0.74 2.10
N LEU A 225 -11.93 0.31 1.68
CA LEU A 225 -12.10 -0.88 0.86
C LEU A 225 -11.98 -0.52 -0.63
N SER A 226 -11.48 -1.46 -1.45
CA SER A 226 -11.32 -1.27 -2.89
C SER A 226 -12.65 -1.04 -3.62
N GLY A 227 -13.76 -1.56 -3.09
CA GLY A 227 -15.12 -1.33 -3.58
C GLY A 227 -15.79 -0.05 -3.07
N GLY A 228 -15.08 0.81 -2.32
CA GLY A 228 -15.66 1.93 -1.60
C GLY A 228 -16.13 1.55 -0.19
N GLY A 229 -16.30 2.56 0.68
CA GLY A 229 -16.62 2.36 2.09
C GLY A 229 -15.40 2.15 2.99
N TYR A 230 -15.66 2.07 4.30
CA TYR A 230 -14.65 1.95 5.35
C TYR A 230 -14.96 0.78 6.27
N PHE A 231 -13.91 0.12 6.76
CA PHE A 231 -13.97 -0.90 7.80
C PHE A 231 -13.37 -0.35 9.10
N LYS A 232 -14.19 -0.25 10.15
CA LYS A 232 -13.77 0.19 11.50
C LYS A 232 -13.02 -0.96 12.19
N ILE A 233 -11.77 -0.71 12.57
CA ILE A 233 -10.92 -1.64 13.32
C ILE A 233 -10.70 -1.03 14.69
N ILE A 234 -11.16 -1.73 15.73
CA ILE A 234 -10.97 -1.33 17.12
C ILE A 234 -9.82 -2.16 17.69
N ASN A 235 -8.86 -1.50 18.32
CA ASN A 235 -7.76 -2.18 19.01
C ASN A 235 -8.32 -3.10 20.11
N GLN A 236 -8.08 -4.40 19.98
CA GLN A 236 -8.58 -5.43 20.91
C GLN A 236 -7.72 -5.60 22.16
N SER A 237 -6.57 -4.93 22.17
CA SER A 237 -5.55 -5.02 23.21
C SER A 237 -5.76 -4.02 24.35
N VAL A 238 -6.52 -2.94 24.13
CA VAL A 238 -6.86 -1.95 25.18
C VAL A 238 -7.53 -2.59 26.41
N PRO A 239 -8.57 -3.44 26.28
CA PRO A 239 -9.18 -4.08 27.45
C PRO A 239 -8.19 -4.94 28.24
N ALA A 240 -7.30 -5.66 27.57
CA ALA A 240 -6.28 -6.50 28.22
C ALA A 240 -5.24 -5.65 28.95
N ALA A 241 -4.76 -4.58 28.32
CA ALA A 241 -3.87 -3.59 28.94
C ALA A 241 -4.50 -2.97 30.20
N LEU A 242 -5.78 -2.58 30.15
CA LEU A 242 -6.47 -2.02 31.31
C LEU A 242 -6.62 -3.05 32.46
N ARG A 243 -6.88 -4.32 32.15
CA ARG A 243 -6.88 -5.37 33.19
C ARG A 243 -5.51 -5.48 33.86
N ASN A 244 -4.43 -5.49 33.08
CA ASN A 244 -3.07 -5.61 33.60
C ASN A 244 -2.62 -4.37 34.39
N LEU A 245 -3.20 -3.20 34.08
CA LEU A 245 -3.04 -1.96 34.85
C LEU A 245 -3.91 -1.91 36.11
N GLY A 246 -4.71 -2.95 36.38
CA GLY A 246 -5.49 -3.11 37.61
C GLY A 246 -6.87 -2.43 37.61
N TYR A 247 -7.43 -2.11 36.45
CA TYR A 247 -8.79 -1.55 36.37
C TYR A 247 -9.85 -2.64 36.55
N LYS A 248 -10.97 -2.28 37.18
CA LYS A 248 -12.12 -3.16 37.36
C LYS A 248 -12.91 -3.33 36.06
N PRO A 249 -13.63 -4.45 35.86
CA PRO A 249 -14.44 -4.66 34.65
C PRO A 249 -15.37 -3.48 34.31
N SER A 250 -16.06 -2.91 35.31
CA SER A 250 -16.95 -1.75 35.11
C SER A 250 -16.21 -0.47 34.69
N GLU A 251 -14.97 -0.26 35.15
CA GLU A 251 -14.14 0.87 34.75
C GLU A 251 -13.66 0.67 33.31
N ILE A 252 -13.28 -0.55 32.97
CA ILE A 252 -12.88 -0.94 31.60
C ILE A 252 -14.02 -0.70 30.63
N ASP A 253 -15.23 -1.18 30.93
CA ASP A 253 -16.40 -1.01 30.07
C ASP A 253 -16.72 0.48 29.84
N ALA A 254 -16.59 1.32 30.87
CA ALA A 254 -16.79 2.76 30.74
C ALA A 254 -15.70 3.43 29.88
N ILE A 255 -14.43 3.03 30.04
CA ILE A 255 -13.31 3.53 29.24
C ILE A 255 -13.45 3.11 27.77
N ILE A 256 -13.80 1.84 27.51
CA ILE A 256 -14.00 1.32 26.16
C ILE A 256 -15.24 1.95 25.52
N GLY A 257 -16.34 2.11 26.27
CA GLY A 257 -17.55 2.79 25.80
C GLY A 257 -17.29 4.24 25.40
N TYR A 258 -16.39 4.94 26.09
CA TYR A 258 -15.96 6.29 25.71
C TYR A 258 -15.23 6.31 24.35
N ALA A 259 -14.34 5.35 24.11
CA ALA A 259 -13.55 5.30 22.87
C ALA A 259 -14.36 4.76 21.67
N VAL A 260 -15.16 3.71 21.87
CA VAL A 260 -15.85 2.97 20.80
C VAL A 260 -17.25 3.50 20.51
N GLY A 261 -17.87 4.13 21.50
CA GLY A 261 -19.26 4.58 21.46
C GLY A 261 -20.26 3.48 21.84
N SER A 262 -21.49 3.90 22.09
CA SER A 262 -22.61 3.01 22.45
C SER A 262 -23.18 2.20 21.28
N ALA A 263 -22.85 2.60 20.03
CA ALA A 263 -23.43 2.05 18.81
C ALA A 263 -24.98 2.05 18.79
N SER A 264 -25.62 2.99 19.49
CA SER A 264 -27.08 3.17 19.44
C SER A 264 -27.50 4.61 19.70
N PHE A 265 -28.55 5.06 19.02
CA PHE A 265 -29.16 6.37 19.25
C PHE A 265 -30.11 6.41 20.46
N ALA A 266 -30.41 5.29 21.11
CA ALA A 266 -31.47 5.22 22.13
C ALA A 266 -31.28 6.19 23.31
N ALA A 267 -30.05 6.30 23.81
CA ALA A 267 -29.68 7.16 24.96
C ALA A 267 -28.78 8.35 24.56
N SER A 268 -28.66 8.62 23.26
CA SER A 268 -27.79 9.67 22.75
C SER A 268 -28.29 11.07 23.14
N PRO A 269 -27.40 12.02 23.48
CA PRO A 269 -27.78 13.40 23.75
C PRO A 269 -28.28 14.08 22.48
N HIS A 270 -29.34 14.88 22.59
CA HIS A 270 -29.95 15.70 21.52
C HIS A 270 -30.55 14.92 20.34
N ILE A 271 -29.78 14.07 19.66
CA ILE A 271 -30.18 13.22 18.56
C ILE A 271 -30.37 11.80 19.10
N ASN A 272 -31.61 11.44 19.40
CA ASN A 272 -31.99 10.11 19.90
C ASN A 272 -33.33 9.66 19.32
N HIS A 273 -33.74 8.44 19.65
CA HIS A 273 -34.98 7.86 19.15
C HIS A 273 -36.21 8.75 19.40
N ALA A 274 -36.29 9.41 20.56
CA ALA A 274 -37.40 10.29 20.87
C ALA A 274 -37.38 11.59 20.03
N SER A 275 -36.22 12.24 19.93
CA SER A 275 -36.10 13.49 19.16
C SER A 275 -36.20 13.27 17.65
N LEU A 276 -35.71 12.14 17.13
CA LEU A 276 -35.86 11.75 15.74
C LEU A 276 -37.31 11.37 15.41
N ALA A 277 -37.98 10.60 16.27
CA ALA A 277 -39.39 10.27 16.09
C ALA A 277 -40.27 11.53 16.08
N ALA A 278 -39.99 12.50 16.98
CA ALA A 278 -40.68 13.79 17.00
C ALA A 278 -40.48 14.59 15.70
N LYS A 279 -39.41 14.34 14.95
CA LYS A 279 -39.12 14.95 13.64
C LYS A 279 -39.65 14.14 12.45
N GLY A 280 -40.35 13.02 12.69
CA GLY A 280 -41.01 12.24 11.63
C GLY A 280 -40.28 10.96 11.21
N PHE A 281 -39.22 10.55 11.92
CA PHE A 281 -38.57 9.26 11.69
C PHE A 281 -39.45 8.11 12.20
N THR A 282 -39.60 7.08 11.38
CA THR A 282 -40.36 5.88 11.73
C THR A 282 -39.50 4.87 12.50
N ARG A 283 -40.13 3.90 13.16
CA ARG A 283 -39.39 2.82 13.85
C ARG A 283 -38.48 2.02 12.91
N THR A 284 -38.87 1.88 11.64
CA THR A 284 -38.03 1.26 10.61
C THR A 284 -36.83 2.10 10.23
N ASP A 285 -36.96 3.44 10.21
CA ASP A 285 -35.83 4.34 9.92
C ASP A 285 -34.81 4.31 11.07
N LEU A 286 -35.29 4.33 12.31
CA LEU A 286 -34.42 4.23 13.50
C LEU A 286 -33.64 2.90 13.52
N ALA A 287 -34.30 1.79 13.20
CA ALA A 287 -33.63 0.49 13.11
C ALA A 287 -32.55 0.45 12.02
N LYS A 288 -32.76 1.14 10.88
CA LYS A 288 -31.73 1.28 9.84
C LYS A 288 -30.52 2.08 10.34
N LEU A 289 -30.75 3.16 11.10
CA LEU A 289 -29.68 3.98 11.66
C LEU A 289 -28.85 3.20 12.69
N ASP A 290 -29.50 2.52 13.63
CA ASP A 290 -28.81 1.67 14.62
C ASP A 290 -28.03 0.53 13.94
N ALA A 291 -28.56 -0.07 12.87
CA ALA A 291 -27.85 -1.09 12.11
C ALA A 291 -26.62 -0.54 11.36
N ALA A 292 -26.70 0.70 10.87
CA ALA A 292 -25.62 1.32 10.12
C ALA A 292 -24.48 1.84 11.03
N VAL A 293 -24.81 2.28 12.26
CA VAL A 293 -23.87 3.04 13.08
C VAL A 293 -22.68 2.24 13.61
N GLY A 294 -22.82 0.92 13.76
CA GLY A 294 -21.70 0.05 14.17
C GLY A 294 -20.49 0.11 13.22
N SER A 295 -20.72 0.49 11.96
CA SER A 295 -19.68 0.68 10.93
C SER A 295 -19.38 2.14 10.61
N ALA A 296 -20.13 3.09 11.17
CA ALA A 296 -20.02 4.51 10.85
C ALA A 296 -18.84 5.17 11.57
N PHE A 297 -18.17 6.08 10.86
CA PHE A 297 -17.13 6.94 11.42
C PHE A 297 -17.73 8.17 12.10
N ASP A 298 -18.69 8.80 11.42
CA ASP A 298 -19.41 9.99 11.84
C ASP A 298 -20.89 9.74 11.58
N ILE A 299 -21.76 10.09 12.53
CA ILE A 299 -23.20 9.92 12.39
C ILE A 299 -23.72 10.61 11.12
N ALA A 300 -23.12 11.73 10.70
CA ALA A 300 -23.51 12.43 9.46
C ALA A 300 -23.43 11.52 8.22
N PHE A 301 -22.55 10.51 8.20
CA PHE A 301 -22.41 9.59 7.07
C PHE A 301 -23.53 8.54 6.97
N ILE A 302 -24.39 8.42 7.98
CA ILE A 302 -25.57 7.53 7.93
C ILE A 302 -26.88 8.31 7.83
N PHE A 303 -26.85 9.62 8.03
CA PHE A 303 -27.98 10.52 7.77
C PHE A 303 -27.99 10.97 6.30
N ASN A 304 -28.21 10.02 5.39
CA ASN A 304 -28.28 10.28 3.94
C ASN A 304 -29.30 9.37 3.23
N LYS A 305 -29.53 9.65 1.94
CA LYS A 305 -30.49 8.92 1.11
C LYS A 305 -30.17 7.44 0.97
N TYR A 306 -28.89 7.05 0.99
CA TYR A 306 -28.47 5.67 0.79
C TYR A 306 -28.80 4.79 2.00
N SER A 307 -28.75 5.37 3.20
CA SER A 307 -29.03 4.65 4.45
C SER A 307 -30.52 4.69 4.80
N LEU A 308 -31.18 5.83 4.61
CA LEU A 308 -32.57 6.04 5.03
C LEU A 308 -33.60 5.77 3.92
N GLY A 309 -33.20 5.94 2.66
CA GLY A 309 -34.07 5.87 1.48
C GLY A 309 -34.73 7.20 1.15
N GLU A 310 -35.07 7.40 -0.13
CA GLU A 310 -35.71 8.63 -0.62
C GLU A 310 -37.09 8.87 0.00
N GLU A 311 -37.86 7.80 0.22
CA GLU A 311 -39.18 7.89 0.88
C GLU A 311 -39.10 8.52 2.27
N CYS A 312 -38.02 8.23 3.02
CA CYS A 312 -37.78 8.84 4.33
C CYS A 312 -37.53 10.34 4.18
N LEU A 313 -36.62 10.74 3.29
CA LEU A 313 -36.24 12.15 3.12
C LEU A 313 -37.38 13.00 2.56
N GLN A 314 -38.16 12.45 1.63
CA GLN A 314 -39.36 13.11 1.11
C GLN A 314 -40.43 13.28 2.20
N ARG A 315 -40.63 12.26 3.06
CA ARG A 315 -41.54 12.35 4.21
C ARG A 315 -41.10 13.40 5.23
N LEU A 316 -39.79 13.60 5.40
CA LEU A 316 -39.23 14.67 6.24
C LEU A 316 -39.31 16.06 5.59
N GLY A 317 -39.79 16.17 4.34
CA GLY A 317 -40.04 17.42 3.64
C GLY A 317 -38.87 17.94 2.80
N PHE A 318 -37.86 17.11 2.50
CA PHE A 318 -36.69 17.52 1.70
C PHE A 318 -36.85 17.16 0.22
N SER A 319 -36.39 18.05 -0.66
CA SER A 319 -36.45 17.85 -2.11
C SER A 319 -35.29 17.02 -2.64
N GLU A 320 -35.48 16.43 -3.82
CA GLU A 320 -34.45 15.62 -4.50
C GLU A 320 -33.16 16.40 -4.76
N SER A 321 -33.27 17.70 -5.08
CA SER A 321 -32.11 18.57 -5.23
C SER A 321 -31.29 18.72 -3.95
N GLN A 322 -31.92 18.69 -2.77
CA GLN A 322 -31.22 18.85 -1.49
C GLN A 322 -30.46 17.58 -1.12
N TYR A 323 -31.13 16.41 -1.12
CA TYR A 323 -30.47 15.17 -0.69
C TYR A 323 -29.59 14.52 -1.76
N ASN A 324 -29.53 15.09 -2.97
CA ASN A 324 -28.52 14.77 -3.98
C ASN A 324 -27.32 15.73 -3.97
N ASP A 325 -27.37 16.81 -3.18
CA ASP A 325 -26.22 17.69 -2.97
C ASP A 325 -25.25 17.05 -1.98
N PHE A 326 -24.01 16.83 -2.42
CA PHE A 326 -22.96 16.19 -1.61
C PHE A 326 -22.46 17.09 -0.47
N GLU A 327 -22.71 18.40 -0.53
CA GLU A 327 -22.32 19.35 0.52
C GLU A 327 -23.46 19.60 1.53
N TRP A 328 -24.64 19.00 1.32
CA TRP A 328 -25.79 19.21 2.18
C TRP A 328 -25.83 18.25 3.39
N SER A 329 -26.11 18.81 4.57
CA SER A 329 -26.21 18.07 5.83
C SER A 329 -27.67 17.89 6.25
N LEU A 330 -28.15 16.64 6.26
CA LEU A 330 -29.50 16.31 6.75
C LEU A 330 -29.69 16.70 8.22
N LEU A 331 -28.67 16.49 9.06
CA LEU A 331 -28.76 16.79 10.49
C LEU A 331 -28.91 18.29 10.76
N GLU A 332 -28.19 19.13 10.02
CA GLU A 332 -28.33 20.59 10.12
C GLU A 332 -29.69 21.05 9.57
N ALA A 333 -30.15 20.45 8.47
CA ALA A 333 -31.46 20.76 7.89
C ALA A 333 -32.63 20.34 8.81
N LEU A 334 -32.44 19.33 9.65
CA LEU A 334 -33.36 18.96 10.72
C LEU A 334 -33.32 19.92 11.92
N GLY A 335 -32.42 20.91 11.92
CA GLY A 335 -32.31 21.96 12.94
C GLY A 335 -31.40 21.60 14.12
N PHE A 336 -30.53 20.59 13.99
CA PHE A 336 -29.51 20.31 14.99
C PHE A 336 -28.28 21.20 14.78
N THR A 337 -27.69 21.70 15.87
CA THR A 337 -26.47 22.51 15.80
C THR A 337 -25.22 21.64 15.62
N GLU A 338 -24.10 22.21 15.14
CA GLU A 338 -22.82 21.48 15.01
C GLU A 338 -22.39 20.85 16.35
N THR A 339 -22.62 21.54 17.47
CA THR A 339 -22.33 21.04 18.82
C THR A 339 -23.19 19.84 19.20
N GLN A 340 -24.51 19.89 18.94
CA GLN A 340 -25.42 18.78 19.23
C GLN A 340 -25.09 17.54 18.40
N ILE A 341 -24.69 17.74 17.13
CA ILE A 341 -24.23 16.69 16.24
C ILE A 341 -22.94 16.05 16.77
N GLU A 342 -21.99 16.86 17.22
CA GLU A 342 -20.72 16.36 17.77
C GLU A 342 -20.90 15.59 19.08
N GLU A 343 -21.75 16.08 20.00
CA GLU A 343 -22.05 15.39 21.26
C GLU A 343 -22.77 14.05 21.03
N ALA A 344 -23.73 14.02 20.10
CA ALA A 344 -24.37 12.77 19.69
C ALA A 344 -23.36 11.82 19.02
N ASN A 345 -22.48 12.35 18.17
CA ASN A 345 -21.46 11.55 17.50
C ASN A 345 -20.51 10.88 18.50
N ASP A 346 -20.00 11.64 19.46
CA ASP A 346 -19.10 11.11 20.49
C ASP A 346 -19.77 10.01 21.32
N PHE A 347 -21.06 10.14 21.62
CA PHE A 347 -21.81 9.13 22.35
C PHE A 347 -22.04 7.86 21.52
N VAL A 348 -22.41 8.00 20.24
CA VAL A 348 -22.84 6.87 19.41
C VAL A 348 -21.66 6.18 18.74
N CYS A 349 -20.79 6.96 18.08
CA CYS A 349 -19.63 6.46 17.35
C CYS A 349 -18.37 6.34 18.20
N GLY A 350 -18.34 7.00 19.37
CA GLY A 350 -17.19 7.07 20.26
C GLY A 350 -16.26 8.23 19.93
N THR A 351 -15.45 8.63 20.91
CA THR A 351 -14.45 9.69 20.72
C THR A 351 -13.21 9.22 19.95
N MET A 352 -13.07 7.88 19.77
CA MET A 352 -11.92 7.20 19.18
C MET A 352 -10.61 7.42 19.93
N MET A 353 -10.65 7.95 21.15
CA MET A 353 -9.51 8.25 21.99
C MET A 353 -9.74 7.79 23.43
N LEU A 354 -8.67 7.78 24.22
CA LEU A 354 -8.72 7.47 25.66
C LEU A 354 -8.37 8.68 26.55
N GLU A 355 -7.92 9.77 25.95
CA GLU A 355 -7.76 11.04 26.66
C GLU A 355 -9.10 11.43 27.29
N ASP A 356 -9.06 11.87 28.54
CA ASP A 356 -10.25 12.30 29.30
C ASP A 356 -11.34 11.21 29.47
N ALA A 357 -11.04 9.95 29.16
CA ALA A 357 -11.92 8.82 29.42
C ALA A 357 -12.21 8.68 30.92
N PRO A 358 -13.45 8.34 31.32
CA PRO A 358 -13.81 8.19 32.72
C PRO A 358 -12.95 7.13 33.39
N TYR A 359 -12.60 7.33 34.67
CA TYR A 359 -11.77 6.42 35.49
C TYR A 359 -10.30 6.27 35.07
N LEU A 360 -9.93 6.57 33.82
CA LEU A 360 -8.56 6.40 33.35
C LEU A 360 -7.60 7.36 34.07
N LYS A 361 -6.61 6.80 34.75
CA LYS A 361 -5.57 7.55 35.46
C LYS A 361 -4.65 8.22 34.43
N THR A 362 -4.34 9.50 34.64
CA THR A 362 -3.41 10.26 33.80
C THR A 362 -2.04 9.59 33.67
N ALA A 363 -1.56 8.94 34.74
CA ALA A 363 -0.29 8.22 34.75
C ALA A 363 -0.24 7.03 33.76
N HIS A 364 -1.39 6.49 33.35
CA HIS A 364 -1.48 5.35 32.43
C HIS A 364 -1.67 5.79 30.98
N LEU A 365 -1.94 7.07 30.69
CA LEU A 365 -2.10 7.57 29.32
C LEU A 365 -0.92 7.23 28.40
N PRO A 366 0.36 7.31 28.81
CA PRO A 366 1.48 6.97 27.94
C PRO A 366 1.48 5.52 27.42
N VAL A 367 0.77 4.59 28.07
CA VAL A 367 0.61 3.20 27.60
C VAL A 367 -0.20 3.13 26.30
N PHE A 368 -1.11 4.08 26.10
CA PHE A 368 -2.05 4.10 24.99
C PHE A 368 -1.70 5.13 23.91
N ASP A 369 -0.58 5.83 24.05
CA ASP A 369 -0.10 6.75 23.03
C ASP A 369 0.21 5.96 21.74
N CYS A 370 -0.36 6.43 20.62
CA CYS A 370 -0.21 5.82 19.30
C CYS A 370 0.75 6.63 18.42
N ALA A 371 1.11 6.11 17.25
CA ALA A 371 1.91 6.80 16.25
C ALA A 371 1.29 8.14 15.81
N ASN A 372 -0.03 8.25 15.87
CA ASN A 372 -0.77 9.47 15.54
C ASN A 372 -1.78 9.81 16.63
N LYS A 373 -2.23 11.07 16.61
CA LYS A 373 -3.33 11.54 17.46
C LYS A 373 -4.58 10.69 17.21
N CYS A 374 -5.22 10.24 18.28
CA CYS A 374 -6.40 9.38 18.19
C CYS A 374 -7.68 10.24 18.19
N GLY A 375 -8.58 9.97 17.24
CA GLY A 375 -9.83 10.72 17.11
C GLY A 375 -9.66 12.20 16.73
N LYS A 376 -10.80 12.91 16.71
CA LYS A 376 -10.84 14.34 16.33
C LYS A 376 -10.27 15.24 17.43
N LYS A 377 -10.47 14.84 18.70
CA LYS A 377 -10.13 15.62 19.90
C LYS A 377 -8.78 15.24 20.53
N GLY A 378 -8.13 14.17 20.05
CA GLY A 378 -6.87 13.70 20.60
C GLY A 378 -5.73 14.69 20.42
N ARG A 379 -4.91 14.79 21.47
CA ARG A 379 -3.75 15.69 21.56
C ARG A 379 -2.45 14.90 21.66
N ARG A 380 -2.50 13.69 22.21
CA ARG A 380 -1.33 12.85 22.49
C ARG A 380 -0.98 11.94 21.30
N PHE A 381 0.31 11.73 21.12
CA PHE A 381 0.90 10.80 20.16
C PHE A 381 2.36 10.54 20.57
N ILE A 382 2.94 9.46 20.06
CA ILE A 382 4.35 9.16 20.26
C ILE A 382 5.16 10.11 19.37
N HIS A 383 6.02 10.92 19.99
CA HIS A 383 6.90 11.82 19.26
C HIS A 383 7.86 11.05 18.33
N ALA A 384 8.29 11.64 17.22
CA ALA A 384 9.20 10.99 16.25
C ALA A 384 10.44 10.38 16.91
N HIS A 385 10.99 11.05 17.92
CA HIS A 385 12.12 10.55 18.71
C HIS A 385 11.82 9.26 19.48
N GLY A 386 10.60 9.04 19.93
CA GLY A 386 10.19 7.79 20.56
C GLY A 386 10.23 6.62 19.57
N HIS A 387 9.79 6.85 18.33
CA HIS A 387 9.94 5.87 17.25
C HIS A 387 11.42 5.54 16.99
N ILE A 388 12.26 6.59 16.85
CA ILE A 388 13.68 6.47 16.54
C ILE A 388 14.46 5.78 17.65
N ARG A 389 14.21 6.12 18.92
CA ARG A 389 14.85 5.46 20.07
C ARG A 389 14.45 4.00 20.22
N MET A 390 13.21 3.64 19.91
CA MET A 390 12.81 2.23 19.85
C MET A 390 13.58 1.48 18.75
N MET A 391 13.68 2.06 17.56
CA MET A 391 14.51 1.48 16.49
C MET A 391 15.97 1.36 16.94
N GLY A 392 16.50 2.37 17.64
CA GLY A 392 17.86 2.39 18.16
C GLY A 392 18.13 1.30 19.18
N ALA A 393 17.12 0.90 19.95
CA ALA A 393 17.23 -0.22 20.91
C ALA A 393 17.27 -1.60 20.22
N ALA A 394 16.59 -1.76 19.08
CA ALA A 394 16.54 -3.02 18.34
C ALA A 394 17.68 -3.18 17.32
N GLN A 395 18.09 -2.08 16.65
CA GLN A 395 19.04 -2.09 15.54
C GLN A 395 20.41 -2.76 15.85
N PRO A 396 20.99 -2.61 17.05
CA PRO A 396 22.23 -3.27 17.44
C PRO A 396 22.15 -4.78 17.42
N PHE A 397 20.95 -5.37 17.40
CA PHE A 397 20.72 -6.81 17.44
C PHE A 397 20.14 -7.35 16.15
N ILE A 398 20.23 -6.62 15.03
CA ILE A 398 19.71 -7.07 13.73
C ILE A 398 20.86 -7.04 12.72
N SER A 399 20.99 -8.14 11.97
CA SER A 399 22.03 -8.24 10.94
C SER A 399 21.76 -7.35 9.72
N GLY A 400 20.52 -7.30 9.23
CA GLY A 400 20.06 -6.28 8.28
C GLY A 400 19.58 -5.01 8.99
N ALA A 401 18.49 -4.44 8.52
CA ALA A 401 17.90 -3.18 8.99
C ALA A 401 16.43 -3.34 9.41
N ILE A 402 15.81 -2.22 9.77
CA ILE A 402 14.43 -2.13 10.23
C ILE A 402 13.62 -1.33 9.21
N SER A 403 12.60 -1.96 8.62
CA SER A 403 11.61 -1.26 7.80
C SER A 403 10.47 -0.79 8.68
N LYS A 404 10.66 0.39 9.28
CA LYS A 404 9.65 1.06 10.07
C LYS A 404 9.50 2.50 9.60
N THR A 405 8.25 2.92 9.46
CA THR A 405 7.93 4.32 9.21
C THR A 405 7.87 5.09 10.53
N ILE A 406 8.52 6.25 10.58
CA ILE A 406 8.44 7.22 11.67
C ILE A 406 7.37 8.24 11.28
N ASN A 407 6.29 8.29 12.05
CA ASN A 407 5.17 9.18 11.80
C ASN A 407 5.45 10.56 12.40
N LEU A 408 5.18 11.60 11.60
CA LEU A 408 5.18 12.99 12.03
C LEU A 408 3.80 13.60 11.78
N PRO A 409 3.34 14.50 12.67
CA PRO A 409 2.07 15.17 12.48
C PRO A 409 2.11 16.12 11.27
N HIS A 410 0.94 16.54 10.79
CA HIS A 410 0.83 17.41 9.61
C HIS A 410 1.61 18.72 9.77
N GLU A 411 1.57 19.28 10.98
CA GLU A 411 2.23 20.51 11.39
C GLU A 411 3.77 20.40 11.54
N ALA A 412 4.37 19.23 11.29
CA ALA A 412 5.80 19.04 11.51
C ALA A 412 6.68 19.91 10.58
N THR A 413 7.72 20.52 11.16
CA THR A 413 8.61 21.48 10.49
C THR A 413 9.79 20.79 9.78
N VAL A 414 10.54 21.57 8.99
CA VAL A 414 11.75 21.07 8.31
C VAL A 414 12.84 20.72 9.33
N GLU A 415 12.94 21.49 10.41
CA GLU A 415 13.89 21.30 11.49
C GLU A 415 13.61 19.99 12.23
N GLU A 416 12.36 19.67 12.53
CA GLU A 416 11.98 18.39 13.17
C GLU A 416 12.29 17.18 12.27
N ILE A 417 12.16 17.34 10.95
CA ILE A 417 12.57 16.32 9.97
C ILE A 417 14.10 16.15 9.98
N ALA A 418 14.85 17.26 9.99
CA ALA A 418 16.30 17.23 10.03
C ALA A 418 16.82 16.59 11.34
N ASP A 419 16.22 16.95 12.47
CA ASP A 419 16.54 16.39 13.80
C ASP A 419 16.25 14.88 13.86
N SER A 420 15.16 14.43 13.24
CA SER A 420 14.84 13.00 13.11
C SER A 420 15.93 12.21 12.36
N TYR A 421 16.47 12.76 11.26
CA TYR A 421 17.60 12.14 10.55
C TYR A 421 18.88 12.17 11.37
N LEU A 422 19.17 13.29 12.05
CA LEU A 422 20.36 13.44 12.87
C LEU A 422 20.36 12.43 14.03
N LEU A 423 19.25 12.32 14.76
CA LEU A 423 19.09 11.35 15.85
C LEU A 423 19.19 9.91 15.32
N SER A 424 18.59 9.61 14.17
CA SER A 424 18.69 8.28 13.54
C SER A 424 20.14 7.91 13.26
N TRP A 425 20.93 8.84 12.72
CA TRP A 425 22.35 8.65 12.47
C TRP A 425 23.15 8.48 13.78
N GLN A 426 22.90 9.33 14.79
CA GLN A 426 23.55 9.23 16.11
C GLN A 426 23.32 7.90 16.80
N LEU A 427 22.14 7.29 16.62
CA LEU A 427 21.80 5.97 17.16
C LEU A 427 22.24 4.80 16.27
N GLY A 428 22.94 5.06 15.15
CA GLY A 428 23.44 4.02 14.26
C GLY A 428 22.36 3.28 13.48
N LEU A 429 21.21 3.93 13.20
CA LEU A 429 20.16 3.34 12.36
C LEU A 429 20.64 3.16 10.93
N LYS A 430 20.47 1.95 10.39
CA LYS A 430 20.86 1.61 9.02
C LYS A 430 19.86 2.11 7.98
N ALA A 431 18.60 2.30 8.39
CA ALA A 431 17.52 2.81 7.55
C ALA A 431 16.61 3.74 8.35
N CYS A 432 16.17 4.83 7.70
CA CYS A 432 15.22 5.78 8.27
C CYS A 432 14.19 6.15 7.19
N ALA A 433 12.91 5.94 7.50
CA ALA A 433 11.79 6.29 6.63
C ALA A 433 10.83 7.18 7.41
N LEU A 434 10.68 8.43 6.96
CA LEU A 434 9.79 9.41 7.59
C LEU A 434 8.49 9.53 6.80
N TYR A 435 7.38 9.72 7.51
CA TYR A 435 6.10 10.05 6.92
C TYR A 435 5.44 11.18 7.70
N ARG A 436 5.30 12.34 7.04
CA ARG A 436 4.52 13.46 7.56
C ARG A 436 3.07 13.34 7.12
N ASP A 437 2.13 13.43 8.06
CA ASP A 437 0.70 13.34 7.76
C ASP A 437 0.27 14.39 6.72
N GLY A 438 -0.63 13.99 5.81
CA GLY A 438 -1.07 14.82 4.68
C GLY A 438 -0.06 14.98 3.53
N SER A 439 1.13 14.35 3.59
CA SER A 439 2.10 14.39 2.48
C SER A 439 1.72 13.54 1.27
N LYS A 440 0.71 12.67 1.38
CA LYS A 440 0.15 11.87 0.27
C LYS A 440 -1.36 12.08 0.16
N MET A 441 -1.88 12.20 -1.06
CA MET A 441 -3.31 12.40 -1.34
C MET A 441 -4.20 11.18 -1.03
N SER A 442 -3.62 9.98 -0.93
CA SER A 442 -4.35 8.77 -0.55
C SER A 442 -3.55 8.02 0.51
N GLN A 443 -4.24 7.67 1.59
CA GLN A 443 -3.68 6.94 2.73
C GLN A 443 -4.44 5.61 2.91
N PRO A 444 -3.75 4.48 3.13
CA PRO A 444 -4.42 3.19 3.37
C PRO A 444 -5.19 3.13 4.70
N LEU A 445 -4.72 3.89 5.69
CA LEU A 445 -5.31 4.03 7.02
C LEU A 445 -5.53 5.51 7.29
N SER A 446 -6.65 5.84 7.94
CA SER A 446 -6.94 7.17 8.46
C SER A 446 -7.38 7.09 9.92
N ASN A 447 -7.04 8.13 10.68
CA ASN A 447 -7.49 8.37 12.06
C ASN A 447 -8.57 9.49 12.14
N LYS A 448 -8.92 10.14 11.03
CA LYS A 448 -9.89 11.25 10.97
C LYS A 448 -10.80 11.15 9.72
N SER A 449 -12.00 11.73 9.81
CA SER A 449 -12.81 12.05 8.62
C SER A 449 -12.30 13.33 7.98
N ASP A 450 -12.04 13.29 6.68
CA ASP A 450 -11.84 14.49 5.88
C ASP A 450 -13.15 15.28 5.77
N LYS A 451 -13.39 16.23 6.67
CA LYS A 451 -14.40 17.28 6.43
C LYS A 451 -13.72 18.41 5.67
N LYS A 452 -14.04 18.58 4.39
CA LYS A 452 -13.80 19.85 3.69
C LYS A 452 -14.70 20.90 4.33
N LYS A 453 -14.20 21.65 5.33
CA LYS A 453 -14.90 22.86 5.76
C LYS A 453 -14.83 23.89 4.64
N SER A 454 -15.97 24.39 4.19
CA SER A 454 -16.08 25.54 3.28
C SER A 454 -15.71 26.83 4.03
N ASN A 455 -14.42 27.04 4.31
CA ASN A 455 -13.94 28.25 4.98
C ASN A 455 -13.85 29.44 4.00
N LYS A 456 -15.00 30.00 3.61
CA LYS A 456 -15.08 31.31 2.93
C LYS A 456 -15.10 32.46 3.94
N THR A 457 -14.13 32.60 4.86
CA THR A 457 -13.97 33.90 5.58
C THR A 457 -12.67 34.17 6.35
N LYS A 458 -11.60 33.36 6.26
CA LYS A 458 -10.36 33.62 7.06
C LYS A 458 -9.05 33.69 6.27
N ALA A 459 -9.09 33.84 4.94
CA ALA A 459 -7.90 33.83 4.09
C ALA A 459 -7.32 35.22 3.75
N ALA A 460 -7.82 36.32 4.31
CA ALA A 460 -7.50 37.67 3.83
C ALA A 460 -6.49 38.48 4.67
N GLU A 461 -5.96 37.97 5.80
CA GLU A 461 -5.17 38.81 6.72
C GLU A 461 -3.76 38.29 7.08
N ALA A 462 -3.24 37.25 6.40
CA ALA A 462 -1.93 36.66 6.75
C ALA A 462 -0.84 36.79 5.67
N GLU A 463 -1.06 37.55 4.59
CA GLU A 463 -0.13 37.66 3.45
C GLU A 463 0.57 39.04 3.33
N ALA A 464 0.84 39.69 4.46
CA ALA A 464 1.58 40.96 4.49
C ALA A 464 2.61 40.99 5.63
N ALA A 465 3.68 40.20 5.52
CA ALA A 465 4.99 40.49 6.11
C ALA A 465 5.99 39.36 5.79
N ARG A 466 6.93 39.63 4.88
CA ARG A 466 8.38 39.36 4.98
C ARG A 466 9.00 39.28 3.58
N GLU A 467 9.46 40.43 3.12
CA GLU A 467 10.61 40.54 2.20
C GLU A 467 11.88 40.58 3.05
N GLU A 468 12.92 39.85 2.63
CA GLU A 468 14.37 40.16 2.73
C GLU A 468 15.14 38.95 2.14
N GLU A 469 15.70 39.09 0.94
CA GLU A 469 17.12 39.34 0.61
C GLU A 469 18.03 38.09 0.65
N ILE A 470 18.50 37.68 -0.54
CA ILE A 470 19.50 36.63 -0.75
C ILE A 470 20.81 37.32 -1.19
N PRO A 471 21.98 37.00 -0.60
CA PRO A 471 23.23 37.62 -0.96
C PRO A 471 23.76 37.09 -2.30
N VAL A 472 24.35 38.01 -3.06
CA VAL A 472 24.97 37.81 -4.37
C VAL A 472 26.36 37.18 -4.20
N SER A 473 26.69 36.15 -4.98
CA SER A 473 28.10 35.91 -5.36
C SER A 473 28.25 35.23 -6.74
N ASN A 474 29.23 35.76 -7.47
CA ASN A 474 29.94 35.28 -8.65
C ASN A 474 29.25 35.35 -10.03
N ILE A 475 29.46 36.52 -10.64
CA ILE A 475 29.21 36.83 -12.05
C ILE A 475 30.23 36.07 -12.91
N VAL A 476 29.73 35.20 -13.81
CA VAL A 476 30.42 34.84 -15.06
C VAL A 476 29.75 35.65 -16.17
N ASP A 477 30.55 36.38 -16.94
CA ASP A 477 30.09 37.24 -18.03
C ASP A 477 29.57 36.39 -19.21
N LEU A 478 28.25 36.23 -19.27
CA LEU A 478 27.53 35.42 -20.28
C LEU A 478 27.65 35.99 -21.71
N GLY A 479 28.22 37.18 -21.89
CA GLY A 479 28.39 37.83 -23.19
C GLY A 479 29.55 37.29 -24.04
N LYS A 480 30.31 36.30 -23.56
CA LYS A 480 31.52 35.77 -24.24
C LYS A 480 31.43 34.28 -24.65
N LEU A 481 30.29 33.63 -24.41
CA LEU A 481 30.11 32.21 -24.73
C LEU A 481 29.57 32.03 -26.14
N THR A 482 30.02 30.97 -26.82
CA THR A 482 29.40 30.53 -28.07
C THR A 482 28.00 29.95 -27.82
N VAL A 483 27.17 29.84 -28.86
CA VAL A 483 25.77 29.35 -28.74
C VAL A 483 25.71 27.96 -28.10
N ASP A 484 26.66 27.08 -28.46
CA ASP A 484 26.70 25.71 -27.96
C ASP A 484 27.14 25.65 -26.48
N GLU A 485 28.12 26.46 -26.08
CA GLU A 485 28.56 26.56 -24.67
C GLU A 485 27.48 27.17 -23.78
N LEU A 486 26.68 28.11 -24.32
CA LEU A 486 25.55 28.70 -23.62
C LEU A 486 24.42 27.68 -23.41
N LEU A 487 24.17 26.80 -24.39
CA LEU A 487 23.20 25.71 -24.28
C LEU A 487 23.62 24.67 -23.25
N GLU A 488 24.89 24.24 -23.24
CA GLU A 488 25.40 23.30 -22.23
C GLU A 488 25.34 23.87 -20.82
N GLU A 489 25.71 25.14 -20.63
CA GLU A 489 25.67 25.80 -19.32
C GLU A 489 24.24 25.99 -18.81
N VAL A 490 23.29 26.31 -19.71
CA VAL A 490 21.85 26.35 -19.39
C VAL A 490 21.34 24.97 -19.01
N GLN A 491 21.74 23.91 -19.72
CA GLN A 491 21.32 22.54 -19.46
C GLN A 491 21.85 22.05 -18.10
N LYS A 492 23.11 22.36 -17.77
CA LYS A 492 23.70 22.12 -16.44
C LYS A 492 22.94 22.83 -15.33
N ARG A 493 22.59 24.10 -15.53
CA ARG A 493 21.84 24.90 -14.55
C ARG A 493 20.39 24.45 -14.38
N VAL A 494 19.73 23.99 -15.45
CA VAL A 494 18.37 23.41 -15.40
C VAL A 494 18.34 22.07 -14.67
N GLN A 495 19.39 21.26 -14.80
CA GLN A 495 19.52 19.97 -14.10
C GLN A 495 19.92 20.14 -12.62
N SER A 496 20.71 21.16 -12.29
CA SER A 496 21.19 21.44 -10.92
C SER A 496 20.27 22.35 -10.10
N SER A 497 19.29 23.03 -10.73
CA SER A 497 18.38 23.93 -10.02
C SER A 497 17.21 23.17 -9.37
N PRO A 498 17.02 23.28 -8.04
CA PRO A 498 15.89 22.68 -7.33
C PRO A 498 14.57 23.48 -7.48
N ASP A 499 14.60 24.70 -8.03
CA ASP A 499 13.42 25.56 -8.20
C ASP A 499 12.78 25.40 -9.60
N THR A 500 11.45 25.26 -9.63
CA THR A 500 10.66 25.13 -10.86
C THR A 500 10.45 26.45 -11.60
N LYS A 501 10.82 27.61 -11.01
CA LYS A 501 10.71 28.92 -11.68
C LYS A 501 11.48 29.00 -13.00
N LEU A 502 12.70 28.47 -13.04
CA LEU A 502 13.53 28.45 -14.26
C LEU A 502 12.90 27.56 -15.34
N LYS A 503 12.43 26.36 -14.95
CA LYS A 503 11.74 25.40 -15.83
C LYS A 503 10.43 25.98 -16.38
N ARG A 504 9.67 26.72 -15.57
CA ARG A 504 8.44 27.41 -15.99
C ARG A 504 8.70 28.54 -16.98
N LYS A 505 9.77 29.33 -16.79
CA LYS A 505 10.18 30.38 -17.74
C LYS A 505 10.70 29.79 -19.06
N LEU A 506 11.39 28.64 -19.03
CA LEU A 506 11.79 27.91 -20.24
C LEU A 506 10.58 27.32 -20.98
N ALA A 507 9.61 26.76 -20.26
CA ALA A 507 8.37 26.25 -20.84
C ALA A 507 7.52 27.35 -21.52
N SER A 508 7.62 28.61 -21.07
CA SER A 508 6.97 29.74 -21.76
C SER A 508 7.61 30.15 -23.09
N ILE A 509 8.77 29.58 -23.45
CA ILE A 509 9.45 29.80 -24.74
C ILE A 509 8.99 28.78 -25.79
N VAL A 510 8.43 27.63 -25.36
CA VAL A 510 8.01 26.56 -26.27
C VAL A 510 6.62 26.88 -26.84
N GLU A 511 6.59 27.36 -28.07
CA GLU A 511 5.34 27.61 -28.80
C GLU A 511 4.72 26.30 -29.32
N ARG A 512 3.41 26.17 -29.19
CA ARG A 512 2.64 25.03 -29.70
C ARG A 512 2.74 24.97 -31.23
N ARG A 513 3.27 23.88 -31.78
CA ARG A 513 3.31 23.65 -33.23
C ARG A 513 1.91 23.31 -33.74
N SER A 514 1.28 24.24 -34.45
CA SER A 514 -0.07 24.04 -35.02
C SER A 514 -0.05 22.97 -36.13
N LEU A 515 -1.12 22.17 -36.16
CA LEU A 515 -1.31 21.13 -37.18
C LEU A 515 -2.00 21.71 -38.42
N PRO A 516 -1.71 21.18 -39.63
CA PRO A 516 -2.39 21.60 -40.85
C PRO A 516 -3.87 21.18 -40.85
N ALA A 517 -4.72 21.97 -41.51
CA ALA A 517 -6.16 21.72 -41.59
C ALA A 517 -6.51 20.39 -42.32
N LYS A 518 -5.63 19.93 -43.22
CA LYS A 518 -5.69 18.61 -43.87
C LYS A 518 -4.39 17.87 -43.54
N ARG A 519 -4.51 16.67 -42.98
CA ARG A 519 -3.41 15.88 -42.42
C ARG A 519 -3.45 14.44 -42.92
N ARG A 520 -2.26 13.82 -42.96
CA ARG A 520 -2.09 12.39 -43.19
C ARG A 520 -2.12 11.66 -41.84
N GLY A 521 -2.23 10.35 -41.88
CA GLY A 521 -2.32 9.48 -40.71
C GLY A 521 -3.00 8.16 -41.05
N PHE A 522 -3.04 7.24 -40.10
CA PHE A 522 -3.68 5.94 -40.29
C PHE A 522 -4.85 5.76 -39.32
N THR A 523 -5.72 4.80 -39.64
CA THR A 523 -6.77 4.31 -38.74
C THR A 523 -6.62 2.81 -38.59
N GLN A 524 -6.28 2.37 -37.37
CA GLN A 524 -6.10 0.97 -37.04
C GLN A 524 -7.22 0.50 -36.12
N LYS A 525 -7.93 -0.55 -36.56
CA LYS A 525 -8.88 -1.28 -35.71
C LYS A 525 -8.16 -2.44 -35.02
N ALA A 526 -8.41 -2.64 -33.73
CA ALA A 526 -8.01 -3.82 -32.99
C ALA A 526 -9.15 -4.29 -32.09
N LYS A 527 -9.11 -5.55 -31.66
CA LYS A 527 -9.94 -6.01 -30.53
C LYS A 527 -9.06 -6.52 -29.40
N ILE A 528 -9.24 -5.99 -28.20
CA ILE A 528 -8.55 -6.45 -27.00
C ILE A 528 -9.58 -7.18 -26.15
N ASN A 529 -9.39 -8.48 -25.93
CA ASN A 529 -10.30 -9.32 -25.14
C ASN A 529 -11.79 -9.16 -25.53
N GLY A 530 -12.07 -9.07 -26.84
CA GLY A 530 -13.42 -8.91 -27.39
C GLY A 530 -13.95 -7.46 -27.50
N GLN A 531 -13.28 -6.47 -26.89
CA GLN A 531 -13.65 -5.05 -27.02
C GLN A 531 -12.93 -4.40 -28.19
N ALA A 532 -13.69 -3.75 -29.09
CA ALA A 532 -13.14 -3.15 -30.29
C ALA A 532 -12.67 -1.71 -30.04
N ILE A 533 -11.46 -1.41 -30.52
CA ILE A 533 -10.76 -0.14 -30.36
C ILE A 533 -10.31 0.35 -31.73
N PHE A 534 -10.43 1.64 -31.96
CA PHE A 534 -9.96 2.32 -33.15
C PHE A 534 -8.94 3.38 -32.74
N LEU A 535 -7.69 3.22 -33.18
CA LEU A 535 -6.64 4.21 -33.06
C LEU A 535 -6.57 4.99 -34.37
N ARG A 536 -6.70 6.32 -34.31
CA ARG A 536 -6.44 7.20 -35.44
C ARG A 536 -5.30 8.14 -35.14
N THR A 537 -4.48 8.45 -36.12
CA THR A 537 -3.35 9.37 -35.99
C THR A 537 -3.49 10.58 -36.90
N GLY A 538 -2.89 11.69 -36.50
CA GLY A 538 -2.72 12.88 -37.32
C GLY A 538 -1.25 13.29 -37.37
N GLU A 539 -0.73 13.45 -38.58
CA GLU A 539 0.68 13.69 -38.86
C GLU A 539 0.94 15.14 -39.31
N TYR A 540 2.14 15.62 -39.01
CA TYR A 540 2.72 16.81 -39.63
C TYR A 540 3.17 16.53 -41.07
N GLN A 541 3.49 17.58 -41.83
CA GLN A 541 3.95 17.45 -43.23
C GLN A 541 5.27 16.67 -43.37
N ASP A 542 6.07 16.62 -42.31
CA ASP A 542 7.33 15.89 -42.23
C ASP A 542 7.16 14.41 -41.86
N GLY A 543 5.92 13.92 -41.72
CA GLY A 543 5.60 12.55 -41.33
C GLY A 543 5.69 12.26 -39.83
N THR A 544 6.00 13.27 -39.00
CA THR A 544 6.00 13.11 -37.54
C THR A 544 4.57 13.10 -36.97
N LEU A 545 4.36 12.32 -35.91
CA LEU A 545 3.08 12.21 -35.23
C LEU A 545 2.76 13.47 -34.41
N GLY A 546 1.60 14.07 -34.62
CA GLY A 546 1.16 15.28 -33.88
C GLY A 546 -0.11 15.12 -33.04
N GLU A 547 -0.94 14.12 -33.32
CA GLU A 547 -2.14 13.84 -32.51
C GLU A 547 -2.60 12.38 -32.66
N ILE A 548 -3.34 11.93 -31.65
CA ILE A 548 -3.97 10.60 -31.62
C ILE A 548 -5.44 10.71 -31.21
N PHE A 549 -6.27 9.81 -31.72
CA PHE A 549 -7.66 9.63 -31.31
C PHE A 549 -7.93 8.17 -30.98
N ILE A 550 -8.73 7.94 -29.95
CA ILE A 550 -9.07 6.61 -29.45
C ILE A 550 -10.59 6.50 -29.37
N ASP A 551 -11.18 5.64 -30.20
CA ASP A 551 -12.61 5.31 -30.12
C ASP A 551 -12.80 3.86 -29.68
N MET A 552 -13.79 3.62 -28.82
CA MET A 552 -14.10 2.29 -28.29
C MET A 552 -15.57 1.94 -28.45
N ALA A 553 -15.85 0.70 -28.89
CA ALA A 553 -17.20 0.20 -29.11
C ALA A 553 -17.73 -0.55 -27.88
N LYS A 554 -18.93 -0.16 -27.40
CA LYS A 554 -19.67 -0.80 -26.27
C LYS A 554 -19.05 -0.62 -24.87
N GLU A 555 -18.82 0.62 -24.46
CA GLU A 555 -18.34 0.95 -23.10
C GLU A 555 -19.16 2.05 -22.44
N GLY A 556 -19.10 2.12 -21.10
CA GLY A 556 -19.75 3.16 -20.31
C GLY A 556 -19.22 4.55 -20.64
N ALA A 557 -20.07 5.58 -20.49
CA ALA A 557 -19.74 6.97 -20.83
C ALA A 557 -18.45 7.47 -20.15
N THR A 558 -18.15 7.00 -18.95
CA THR A 558 -16.95 7.35 -18.18
C THR A 558 -15.66 6.94 -18.87
N MET A 559 -15.58 5.71 -19.39
CA MET A 559 -14.34 5.18 -20.00
C MET A 559 -14.05 5.85 -21.34
N ARG A 560 -15.10 6.07 -22.16
CA ARG A 560 -14.99 6.84 -23.41
C ARG A 560 -14.50 8.26 -23.15
N SER A 561 -15.09 8.96 -22.18
CA SER A 561 -14.68 10.33 -21.84
C SER A 561 -13.23 10.37 -21.34
N MET A 562 -12.83 9.41 -20.50
CA MET A 562 -11.47 9.32 -19.99
C MET A 562 -10.44 9.06 -21.10
N MET A 563 -10.71 8.13 -22.02
CA MET A 563 -9.83 7.85 -23.16
C MET A 563 -9.74 9.03 -24.13
N ASN A 564 -10.83 9.77 -24.31
CA ASN A 564 -10.82 11.00 -25.10
C ASN A 564 -9.95 12.09 -24.43
N CYS A 565 -10.13 12.33 -23.12
CA CYS A 565 -9.28 13.25 -22.37
C CYS A 565 -7.80 12.85 -22.44
N PHE A 566 -7.51 11.55 -22.32
CA PHE A 566 -6.16 11.01 -22.44
C PHE A 566 -5.55 11.28 -23.83
N ALA A 567 -6.28 10.95 -24.90
CA ALA A 567 -5.85 11.20 -26.28
C ALA A 567 -5.58 12.69 -26.54
N ILE A 568 -6.41 13.58 -26.01
CA ILE A 568 -6.20 15.04 -26.08
C ILE A 568 -4.92 15.45 -25.35
N SER A 569 -4.67 14.94 -24.13
CA SER A 569 -3.46 15.26 -23.37
C SER A 569 -2.19 14.82 -24.09
N ILE A 570 -2.16 13.62 -24.68
CA ILE A 570 -1.01 13.14 -25.45
C ILE A 570 -0.81 13.99 -26.70
N SER A 571 -1.89 14.32 -27.42
CA SER A 571 -1.84 15.18 -28.61
C SER A 571 -1.31 16.59 -28.29
N ILE A 572 -1.72 17.17 -27.15
CA ILE A 572 -1.16 18.44 -26.67
C ILE A 572 0.33 18.27 -26.38
N GLY A 573 0.74 17.22 -25.67
CA GLY A 573 2.15 16.96 -25.38
C GLY A 573 3.02 16.89 -26.63
N LEU A 574 2.58 16.15 -27.65
CA LEU A 574 3.26 16.06 -28.95
C LEU A 574 3.37 17.43 -29.64
N GLN A 575 2.30 18.25 -29.60
CA GLN A 575 2.28 19.58 -30.20
C GLN A 575 3.15 20.62 -29.47
N TYR A 576 3.45 20.39 -28.19
CA TYR A 576 4.42 21.15 -27.41
C TYR A 576 5.84 20.55 -27.46
N GLY A 577 6.09 19.61 -28.38
CA GLY A 577 7.43 19.10 -28.66
C GLY A 577 7.93 18.00 -27.72
N VAL A 578 7.05 17.34 -26.96
CA VAL A 578 7.43 16.14 -26.21
C VAL A 578 7.74 15.00 -27.19
N PRO A 579 8.94 14.38 -27.15
CA PRO A 579 9.28 13.28 -28.05
C PRO A 579 8.33 12.08 -27.88
N LEU A 580 7.95 11.43 -28.98
CA LEU A 580 7.11 10.23 -28.93
C LEU A 580 7.78 9.09 -28.14
N GLU A 581 9.10 8.99 -28.21
CA GLU A 581 9.88 7.97 -27.49
C GLU A 581 9.66 8.01 -25.98
N GLU A 582 9.61 9.21 -25.38
CA GLU A 582 9.30 9.39 -23.96
C GLU A 582 7.92 8.83 -23.61
N PHE A 583 6.93 9.03 -24.47
CA PHE A 583 5.60 8.46 -24.23
C PHE A 583 5.59 6.93 -24.39
N VAL A 584 6.30 6.40 -25.39
CA VAL A 584 6.39 4.95 -25.60
C VAL A 584 7.05 4.27 -24.40
N ASP A 585 8.17 4.80 -23.91
CA ASP A 585 8.89 4.22 -22.78
C ASP A 585 8.13 4.32 -21.45
N LYS A 586 7.31 5.35 -21.28
CA LYS A 586 6.49 5.50 -20.06
C LYS A 586 5.23 4.66 -20.07
N PHE A 587 4.59 4.48 -21.23
CA PHE A 587 3.25 3.90 -21.31
C PHE A 587 3.22 2.46 -21.82
N ALA A 588 4.23 1.98 -22.54
CA ALA A 588 4.34 0.56 -22.88
C ALA A 588 4.40 -0.30 -21.61
N PHE A 589 3.78 -1.49 -21.66
CA PHE A 589 3.67 -2.49 -20.60
C PHE A 589 2.88 -2.04 -19.35
N THR A 590 2.17 -0.92 -19.42
CA THR A 590 1.22 -0.51 -18.37
C THR A 590 0.09 -1.54 -18.27
N LYS A 591 -0.27 -1.94 -17.04
CA LYS A 591 -1.24 -3.01 -16.77
C LYS A 591 -2.56 -2.47 -16.21
N PHE A 592 -3.66 -2.67 -16.93
CA PHE A 592 -5.03 -2.48 -16.45
C PHE A 592 -6.02 -3.05 -17.48
N ASP A 593 -7.23 -3.41 -17.03
CA ASP A 593 -8.27 -3.91 -17.93
C ASP A 593 -8.88 -2.80 -18.77
N PRO A 594 -9.18 -3.05 -20.06
CA PRO A 594 -9.10 -4.33 -20.79
C PRO A 594 -7.68 -4.79 -21.14
N SER A 595 -7.37 -6.03 -20.78
CA SER A 595 -6.09 -6.70 -21.04
C SER A 595 -6.32 -8.10 -21.64
N GLY A 596 -5.34 -8.63 -22.37
CA GLY A 596 -5.40 -10.00 -22.91
C GLY A 596 -5.05 -10.11 -24.40
N PHE A 597 -5.68 -11.07 -25.08
CA PHE A 597 -5.41 -11.35 -26.50
C PHE A 597 -5.90 -10.21 -27.39
N VAL A 598 -5.09 -9.86 -28.38
CA VAL A 598 -5.34 -8.76 -29.31
C VAL A 598 -5.49 -9.28 -30.73
N GLU A 599 -6.61 -8.93 -31.36
CA GLU A 599 -6.80 -9.08 -32.81
C GLU A 599 -6.09 -7.92 -33.52
N HIS A 600 -4.78 -8.06 -33.76
CA HIS A 600 -3.95 -7.14 -34.55
C HIS A 600 -2.86 -7.92 -35.32
N PRO A 601 -2.42 -7.48 -36.52
CA PRO A 601 -1.40 -8.18 -37.30
C PRO A 601 -0.08 -8.39 -36.54
N ASN A 602 0.42 -7.33 -35.89
CA ASN A 602 1.75 -7.32 -35.25
C ASN A 602 1.73 -7.57 -33.73
N ILE A 603 0.60 -7.32 -33.05
CA ILE A 603 0.50 -7.36 -31.58
C ILE A 603 -0.55 -8.40 -31.20
N ARG A 604 -0.14 -9.55 -30.65
CA ARG A 604 -1.06 -10.67 -30.32
C ARG A 604 -1.59 -10.62 -28.89
N SER A 605 -0.94 -9.88 -28.01
CA SER A 605 -1.38 -9.67 -26.63
C SER A 605 -0.93 -8.30 -26.10
N ALA A 606 -1.77 -7.68 -25.27
CA ALA A 606 -1.47 -6.41 -24.62
C ALA A 606 -1.91 -6.45 -23.15
N THR A 607 -1.17 -5.76 -22.29
CA THR A 607 -1.47 -5.68 -20.86
C THR A 607 -2.46 -4.56 -20.49
N SER A 608 -2.78 -3.70 -21.45
CA SER A 608 -3.85 -2.70 -21.39
C SER A 608 -4.12 -2.12 -22.79
N ILE A 609 -5.16 -1.29 -22.90
CA ILE A 609 -5.41 -0.46 -24.11
C ILE A 609 -4.24 0.48 -24.39
N VAL A 610 -3.72 1.13 -23.34
CA VAL A 610 -2.63 2.10 -23.47
C VAL A 610 -1.33 1.40 -23.88
N ASP A 611 -1.05 0.22 -23.33
CA ASP A 611 0.05 -0.64 -23.77
C ASP A 611 -0.04 -0.94 -25.28
N PHE A 612 -1.22 -1.38 -25.76
CA PHE A 612 -1.42 -1.63 -27.19
C PHE A 612 -1.15 -0.38 -28.05
N ILE A 613 -1.67 0.78 -27.66
CA ILE A 613 -1.53 2.03 -28.42
C ILE A 613 -0.07 2.43 -28.55
N PHE A 614 0.67 2.48 -27.44
CA PHE A 614 2.07 2.95 -27.50
C PHE A 614 3.02 1.93 -28.12
N ARG A 615 2.71 0.64 -28.05
CA ARG A 615 3.43 -0.38 -28.83
C ARG A 615 3.16 -0.26 -30.33
N ALA A 616 1.92 0.04 -30.73
CA ALA A 616 1.58 0.30 -32.12
C ALA A 616 2.26 1.59 -32.64
N LEU A 617 2.21 2.69 -31.88
CA LEU A 617 2.86 3.95 -32.26
C LEU A 617 4.39 3.82 -32.29
N GLY A 618 4.99 3.11 -31.33
CA GLY A 618 6.43 2.85 -31.32
C GLY A 618 6.88 2.01 -32.52
N TYR A 619 6.07 1.04 -32.95
CA TYR A 619 6.35 0.26 -34.15
C TYR A 619 6.23 1.10 -35.43
N GLU A 620 5.12 1.86 -35.59
CA GLU A 620 4.83 2.60 -36.84
C GLU A 620 5.71 3.84 -37.03
N TYR A 621 5.97 4.62 -35.97
CA TYR A 621 6.70 5.90 -36.09
C TYR A 621 8.16 5.84 -35.64
N LEU A 622 8.52 4.94 -34.71
CA LEU A 622 9.89 4.82 -34.21
C LEU A 622 10.63 3.58 -34.76
N GLY A 623 9.92 2.70 -35.49
CA GLY A 623 10.51 1.46 -36.02
C GLY A 623 10.89 0.46 -34.93
N ARG A 624 10.32 0.57 -33.72
CA ARG A 624 10.63 -0.31 -32.59
C ARG A 624 10.02 -1.70 -32.75
N THR A 625 10.81 -2.59 -33.36
CA THR A 625 10.46 -3.99 -33.63
C THR A 625 10.44 -4.85 -32.37
N ASP A 626 11.11 -4.42 -31.30
CA ASP A 626 11.13 -5.08 -30.00
C ASP A 626 9.78 -5.03 -29.26
N LEU A 627 8.89 -4.11 -29.68
CA LEU A 627 7.57 -3.93 -29.09
C LEU A 627 6.48 -4.78 -29.73
N VAL A 628 6.74 -5.53 -30.80
CA VAL A 628 5.73 -6.35 -31.50
C VAL A 628 6.05 -7.84 -31.44
N HIS A 629 5.03 -8.69 -31.66
CA HIS A 629 5.20 -10.15 -31.65
C HIS A 629 5.42 -10.73 -33.05
N VAL A 630 4.93 -10.04 -34.09
CA VAL A 630 5.04 -10.46 -35.50
C VAL A 630 5.58 -9.29 -36.31
N LEU A 631 6.64 -9.51 -37.07
CA LEU A 631 7.40 -8.46 -37.78
C LEU A 631 6.94 -8.23 -39.22
N ASP A 632 5.95 -8.98 -39.71
CA ASP A 632 5.42 -8.82 -41.07
C ASP A 632 4.69 -7.48 -41.18
N LYS A 633 5.22 -6.59 -42.03
CA LYS A 633 4.50 -5.41 -42.51
C LYS A 633 3.57 -5.86 -43.65
N PRO A 634 2.24 -5.96 -43.47
CA PRO A 634 1.38 -6.00 -44.63
C PRO A 634 1.55 -4.67 -45.38
N GLU A 635 2.01 -4.72 -46.64
CA GLU A 635 2.00 -3.54 -47.52
C GLU A 635 0.56 -3.04 -47.63
N VAL A 636 0.31 -1.84 -47.07
CA VAL A 636 -0.96 -1.17 -47.26
C VAL A 636 -1.02 -0.69 -48.70
N MET A 637 -1.78 -1.39 -49.56
CA MET A 637 -2.18 -0.88 -50.87
C MET A 637 -2.94 0.43 -50.67
N ASN A 638 -2.31 1.53 -51.02
CA ASN A 638 -2.89 2.85 -50.95
C ASN A 638 -3.89 3.01 -52.11
N THR A 639 -5.21 2.92 -51.85
CA THR A 639 -6.25 3.16 -52.86
C THR A 639 -6.46 4.67 -53.11
N GLY A 640 -5.40 5.42 -53.39
CA GLY A 640 -5.45 6.88 -53.36
C GLY A 640 -4.40 7.63 -54.18
N SER A 641 -3.87 7.04 -55.26
CA SER A 641 -3.04 7.79 -56.22
C SER A 641 -3.35 7.37 -57.65
N ASP A 642 -4.49 7.83 -58.17
CA ASP A 642 -4.65 7.96 -59.61
C ASP A 642 -4.19 9.38 -59.99
N ASP A 643 -3.01 9.47 -60.62
CA ASP A 643 -2.66 10.63 -61.42
C ASP A 643 -3.47 10.61 -62.72
N TRP A 644 -4.05 11.76 -63.04
CA TRP A 644 -5.08 11.97 -64.06
C TRP A 644 -4.55 12.05 -65.50
N THR A 645 -3.57 11.23 -65.88
CA THR A 645 -2.98 11.25 -67.22
C THR A 645 -2.54 9.85 -67.67
N ASP A 646 -3.48 9.09 -68.22
CA ASP A 646 -3.36 8.49 -69.57
C ASP A 646 -4.36 7.33 -69.76
N VAL A 647 -5.30 7.57 -70.67
CA VAL A 647 -6.16 6.60 -71.37
C VAL A 647 -5.76 6.71 -72.85
N PRO A 648 -5.82 5.71 -73.76
CA PRO A 648 -6.26 4.29 -73.72
C PRO A 648 -5.19 3.34 -74.33
N THR A 649 -5.35 2.00 -74.37
CA THR A 649 -6.04 1.27 -75.45
C THR A 649 -5.92 -0.24 -75.22
N GLY A 650 -7.04 -0.96 -75.31
CA GLY A 650 -7.05 -2.43 -75.28
C GLY A 650 -8.28 -3.04 -74.59
N LEU A 651 -9.48 -2.60 -74.94
CA LEU A 651 -10.72 -3.27 -74.56
C LEU A 651 -10.90 -4.50 -75.47
N GLU A 652 -10.89 -5.71 -74.89
CA GLU A 652 -11.78 -6.78 -75.35
C GLU A 652 -12.13 -7.79 -74.22
N TYR A 653 -13.33 -7.56 -73.70
CA TYR A 653 -14.33 -8.47 -73.12
C TYR A 653 -13.94 -9.87 -72.59
N ALA A 654 -14.31 -10.12 -71.33
CA ALA A 654 -15.21 -11.23 -71.02
C ALA A 654 -16.11 -10.91 -69.80
N LYS A 655 -17.39 -11.24 -69.96
CA LYS A 655 -18.56 -10.87 -69.13
C LYS A 655 -18.58 -11.44 -67.72
N ALA A 656 -19.27 -10.71 -66.84
CA ALA A 656 -19.79 -11.13 -65.55
C ALA A 656 -20.90 -12.20 -65.64
N PRO A 657 -21.12 -12.97 -64.56
CA PRO A 657 -22.45 -13.41 -64.17
C PRO A 657 -22.89 -12.82 -62.83
N GLU A 658 -24.16 -12.44 -62.75
CA GLU A 658 -24.84 -11.96 -61.54
C GLU A 658 -25.86 -12.98 -60.98
N LEU A 659 -25.98 -12.91 -59.65
CA LEU A 659 -27.16 -12.92 -58.74
C LEU A 659 -28.12 -14.12 -58.61
N SER A 660 -28.28 -14.56 -57.35
CA SER A 660 -29.54 -14.94 -56.66
C SER A 660 -29.23 -15.32 -55.20
N SER A 661 -30.15 -15.47 -54.23
CA SER A 661 -31.26 -14.64 -53.71
C SER A 661 -31.64 -15.23 -52.31
N VAL A 662 -31.76 -14.36 -51.29
CA VAL A 662 -32.60 -14.42 -50.05
C VAL A 662 -33.06 -15.78 -49.47
N ARG A 663 -32.86 -16.03 -48.14
CA ARG A 663 -33.94 -16.43 -47.19
C ARG A 663 -33.58 -16.43 -45.69
N ILE A 664 -34.54 -15.98 -44.89
CA ILE A 664 -34.62 -15.96 -43.41
C ILE A 664 -35.34 -17.23 -42.91
N THR A 665 -34.95 -17.80 -41.76
CA THR A 665 -35.85 -18.56 -40.85
C THR A 665 -35.34 -18.53 -39.41
N ALA A 666 -36.26 -18.63 -38.44
CA ALA A 666 -36.02 -18.55 -36.99
C ALA A 666 -36.68 -19.70 -36.20
N MET A 667 -36.19 -19.88 -34.95
CA MET A 667 -36.73 -20.60 -33.75
C MET A 667 -36.56 -22.14 -33.69
N PRO A 668 -36.63 -22.83 -32.51
CA PRO A 668 -37.10 -22.43 -31.16
C PRO A 668 -36.33 -22.98 -29.91
N VAL A 669 -36.85 -22.63 -28.71
CA VAL A 669 -36.46 -23.00 -27.33
C VAL A 669 -37.27 -24.22 -26.81
N PRO A 670 -36.78 -24.97 -25.79
CA PRO A 670 -37.68 -25.60 -24.81
C PRO A 670 -37.29 -25.39 -23.33
N ALA A 671 -38.27 -25.63 -22.43
CA ALA A 671 -38.30 -25.26 -21.01
C ALA A 671 -38.43 -26.45 -20.03
N ALA A 672 -38.00 -26.18 -18.78
CA ALA A 672 -38.49 -26.63 -17.45
C ALA A 672 -38.24 -28.06 -16.91
N ALA A 673 -37.79 -28.15 -15.63
CA ALA A 673 -38.50 -28.81 -14.50
C ALA A 673 -37.76 -28.66 -13.14
N THR A 674 -38.52 -28.58 -12.05
CA THR A 674 -38.14 -28.41 -10.63
C THR A 674 -38.33 -29.69 -9.79
N ARG A 675 -37.62 -29.83 -8.66
CA ARG A 675 -38.04 -30.59 -7.45
C ARG A 675 -37.20 -30.21 -6.20
N ALA A 676 -37.81 -30.35 -5.01
CA ALA A 676 -37.30 -29.91 -3.69
C ALA A 676 -37.28 -31.05 -2.63
N THR A 677 -36.81 -30.70 -1.40
CA THR A 677 -36.71 -31.41 -0.07
C THR A 677 -35.49 -32.34 0.12
N GLU A 678 -34.77 -32.43 1.25
CA GLU A 678 -34.96 -32.10 2.70
C GLU A 678 -33.59 -32.05 3.46
N THR A 679 -33.57 -31.61 4.73
CA THR A 679 -32.40 -31.24 5.59
C THR A 679 -31.83 -32.37 6.48
N ASP A 680 -30.49 -32.48 6.67
CA ASP A 680 -29.84 -32.77 7.98
C ASP A 680 -28.30 -32.52 8.00
N ASN A 681 -27.79 -32.30 9.22
CA ASN A 681 -26.46 -31.90 9.70
C ASN A 681 -25.23 -32.66 9.15
N SER A 682 -24.24 -31.92 8.64
CA SER A 682 -22.84 -32.42 8.53
C SER A 682 -21.74 -31.33 8.48
N LEU A 683 -21.95 -30.17 9.09
CA LEU A 683 -21.01 -29.03 9.04
C LEU A 683 -19.65 -29.27 9.76
N GLY A 684 -19.49 -30.35 10.53
CA GLY A 684 -18.24 -30.66 11.24
C GLY A 684 -17.20 -31.44 10.42
N ALA A 685 -17.62 -32.22 9.41
CA ALA A 685 -16.73 -33.15 8.71
C ALA A 685 -16.16 -32.59 7.39
N MET A 686 -16.80 -31.58 6.78
CA MET A 686 -16.35 -30.97 5.52
C MET A 686 -15.13 -30.05 5.68
N ASN A 687 -14.86 -29.49 6.86
CA ASN A 687 -13.73 -28.56 7.04
C ASN A 687 -12.35 -29.24 7.04
N ALA A 688 -12.26 -30.54 7.32
CA ALA A 688 -10.98 -31.25 7.34
C ALA A 688 -10.51 -31.69 5.93
N ALA A 689 -11.44 -32.01 5.02
CA ALA A 689 -11.11 -32.46 3.66
C ALA A 689 -10.86 -31.30 2.66
N THR A 690 -11.32 -30.09 2.97
CA THR A 690 -11.27 -28.94 2.04
C THR A 690 -9.90 -28.25 1.99
N LYS A 691 -9.02 -28.48 2.97
CA LYS A 691 -7.72 -27.81 3.07
C LYS A 691 -6.67 -28.32 2.07
N ASN A 692 -6.85 -29.53 1.52
CA ASN A 692 -5.86 -30.18 0.66
C ASN A 692 -6.20 -30.14 -0.85
N MET A 693 -7.30 -29.52 -1.29
CA MET A 693 -7.74 -29.55 -2.70
C MET A 693 -7.87 -28.17 -3.39
N GLN A 694 -7.37 -27.09 -2.78
CA GLN A 694 -7.67 -25.71 -3.23
C GLN A 694 -6.49 -24.88 -3.75
N SER A 695 -5.32 -25.46 -4.00
CA SER A 695 -4.15 -24.67 -4.45
C SER A 695 -4.31 -24.03 -5.83
N ASP A 696 -5.17 -24.55 -6.71
CA ASP A 696 -5.34 -24.06 -8.11
C ASP A 696 -6.80 -23.73 -8.49
N ALA A 697 -7.67 -23.44 -7.52
CA ALA A 697 -9.08 -23.16 -7.79
C ALA A 697 -9.28 -21.74 -8.39
N PRO A 698 -9.76 -21.61 -9.65
CA PRO A 698 -9.95 -20.30 -10.28
C PRO A 698 -11.12 -19.53 -9.68
N ALA A 699 -11.05 -18.20 -9.75
CA ALA A 699 -12.18 -17.34 -9.39
C ALA A 699 -13.30 -17.44 -10.43
N CYS A 700 -14.55 -17.39 -9.98
CA CYS A 700 -15.70 -17.43 -10.88
C CYS A 700 -15.73 -16.20 -11.78
N ASN A 701 -15.72 -16.41 -13.09
CA ASN A 701 -15.81 -15.35 -14.11
C ASN A 701 -17.13 -14.56 -14.09
N VAL A 702 -18.14 -14.98 -13.32
CA VAL A 702 -19.44 -14.30 -13.21
C VAL A 702 -19.56 -13.49 -11.93
N CYS A 703 -19.14 -14.02 -10.78
CA CYS A 703 -19.35 -13.35 -9.49
C CYS A 703 -18.07 -13.19 -8.63
N GLY A 704 -16.91 -13.62 -9.13
CA GLY A 704 -15.63 -13.48 -8.44
C GLY A 704 -15.39 -14.44 -7.26
N HIS A 705 -16.40 -15.22 -6.84
CA HIS A 705 -16.23 -16.20 -5.76
C HIS A 705 -15.32 -17.36 -6.20
N ILE A 706 -14.42 -17.83 -5.32
CA ILE A 706 -13.51 -18.94 -5.62
C ILE A 706 -14.35 -20.19 -5.94
N MET A 707 -14.11 -20.78 -7.11
CA MET A 707 -14.85 -21.94 -7.55
C MET A 707 -14.37 -23.21 -6.85
N MET A 708 -15.27 -24.13 -6.54
CA MET A 708 -14.96 -25.41 -5.92
C MET A 708 -14.84 -26.50 -6.99
N ARG A 709 -13.83 -27.37 -6.89
CA ARG A 709 -13.66 -28.47 -7.83
C ARG A 709 -14.82 -29.46 -7.70
N SER A 710 -15.46 -29.77 -8.81
CA SER A 710 -16.60 -30.68 -8.93
C SER A 710 -16.34 -31.64 -10.09
N GLY A 711 -15.60 -32.71 -9.81
CA GLY A 711 -15.11 -33.64 -10.84
C GLY A 711 -13.94 -33.05 -11.65
N THR A 712 -14.01 -33.13 -12.98
CA THR A 712 -13.06 -32.48 -13.92
C THR A 712 -13.34 -30.98 -14.10
N CYS A 713 -14.46 -30.48 -13.56
CA CYS A 713 -14.90 -29.10 -13.68
C CYS A 713 -14.71 -28.34 -12.35
N TYR A 714 -14.87 -27.02 -12.40
CA TYR A 714 -15.08 -26.17 -11.24
C TYR A 714 -16.51 -25.64 -11.21
N LYS A 715 -17.08 -25.51 -10.01
CA LYS A 715 -18.43 -25.01 -9.76
C LYS A 715 -18.40 -23.90 -8.71
N CYS A 716 -19.01 -22.77 -9.03
CA CYS A 716 -19.21 -21.68 -8.09
C CYS A 716 -20.41 -22.01 -7.18
N LEU A 717 -20.19 -22.04 -5.86
CA LEU A 717 -21.28 -22.25 -4.90
C LEU A 717 -22.18 -21.03 -4.72
N ASN A 718 -21.69 -19.84 -5.07
CA ASN A 718 -22.43 -18.59 -4.90
C ASN A 718 -23.46 -18.36 -6.02
N CYS A 719 -23.04 -18.43 -7.30
CA CYS A 719 -23.93 -18.19 -8.43
C CYS A 719 -24.26 -19.45 -9.25
N GLY A 720 -23.75 -20.61 -8.86
CA GLY A 720 -23.99 -21.89 -9.54
C GLY A 720 -23.23 -22.10 -10.85
N ASN A 721 -22.48 -21.10 -11.32
CA ASN A 721 -21.77 -21.18 -12.60
C ASN A 721 -20.70 -22.28 -12.61
N GLN A 722 -20.50 -22.95 -13.75
CA GLN A 722 -19.49 -24.00 -13.93
C GLN A 722 -18.46 -23.59 -14.98
N GLY A 723 -17.20 -23.97 -14.79
CA GLY A 723 -16.09 -23.59 -15.68
C GLY A 723 -14.86 -24.48 -15.49
N GLY A 724 -13.94 -24.46 -16.45
CA GLY A 724 -12.68 -25.23 -16.38
C GLY A 724 -12.86 -26.76 -16.45
N CYS A 725 -13.90 -27.25 -17.11
CA CYS A 725 -14.01 -28.65 -17.50
C CYS A 725 -12.99 -28.95 -18.61
N SER A 726 -12.13 -29.96 -18.42
CA SER A 726 -11.29 -30.52 -19.49
C SER A 726 -12.12 -31.20 -20.56
#